data_AF-Q7NG97-F1
#
_entry.id   AF-Q7NG97-F1
#
_cell.length_a   1.000
_cell.length_b   1.000
_cell.length_c   1.000
_cell.angle_alpha   90.00
_cell.angle_beta   90.00
_cell.angle_gamma   90.00
#
_symmetry.space_group_name_H-M   'P 1'
#
loop_
_entity.id
_entity.type
_entity.pdbx_description
1 polymer ?
#
loop_
_entity_poly.entity_id
_entity_poly.type
_entity_poly.pdbx_seq_one_letter_code
_entity_poly.pdbx_strand_id
1 'polypeptide(L)'
;MASRWNPQPTPSHLHPEVRALVGEYGARALGSLGIGDPQSARAFLWPERSPLGHCPTWPELERAAQWIAQTISEGKSITLQTADRFESAVAALLLQEALREAGTELTVVAGAQPVAQSLLIAVGSMPAAPPGCRTIAIEARLGEASGEGLVALNALQLALDHPLRFLPEAAVAWMLVEALLGQLNRQPPPDRWADLLLAGCVAGLVSLAHCRPQVLAGLAQDGGGSHPLLAALISSHRRQIFKMAAPLDALGARATAWLAGESDGGWEPLWREHEARIARVVQEGALAIESLGLQSQGVAVLARVHWPRQALSLAAARLAGRYGLAVVLIACPEAEALAHGSGYAPEGTDLIAALAALRPLWVEAGGRPEAVRLVCESRWVAALQRELGREIARRVARERLEPPVAIAIDAETTLDLPAELDRAFHELERLAPFGPGRPRPRVAVRNYRPQWTLSRDGRHLECKIGPRTLRLRDGAEERARRQEAGLMELIFEMEPWEANLWWGRLHAVQPAEARPALPAEAGRQIQVEDFRRMGATLPDALPALILREWPLCAEELSVLLRQSPWSTVVLAGRSRDWSRVHARLPVLVQRWEQGERLPEALADSELPEPVVVRIVARCRAGGAVARAACAVLREASAFQRWLDAAPAAEIARLCNRLVQDG
;
A
#
# COMPACT_ATOMS: atom_id res chain seq x y z
N MET A 1 -11.49 7.06 20.45
CA MET A 1 -11.62 8.41 19.86
C MET A 1 -11.92 8.26 18.39
N ALA A 2 -13.00 8.84 17.89
CA ALA A 2 -13.25 8.89 16.45
C ALA A 2 -12.14 9.76 15.83
N SER A 3 -11.21 9.14 15.09
CA SER A 3 -10.27 9.87 14.26
C SER A 3 -11.09 10.77 13.34
N ARG A 4 -10.99 12.09 13.50
CA ARG A 4 -11.57 13.03 12.55
C ARG A 4 -10.74 12.94 11.30
N TRP A 5 -11.28 12.31 10.26
CA TRP A 5 -10.60 12.19 8.98
C TRP A 5 -10.77 13.51 8.24
N ASN A 6 -9.66 14.13 7.89
CA ASN A 6 -9.68 15.24 6.95
C ASN A 6 -9.19 14.71 5.61
N PRO A 7 -10.09 14.40 4.65
CA PRO A 7 -9.66 14.11 3.30
C PRO A 7 -9.03 15.38 2.72
N GLN A 8 -7.70 15.46 2.76
CA GLN A 8 -6.92 16.52 2.11
C GLN A 8 -7.43 16.67 0.66
N PRO A 9 -7.68 17.90 0.19
CA PRO A 9 -8.02 18.12 -1.20
C PRO A 9 -6.88 17.53 -2.04
N THR A 10 -7.28 16.71 -3.02
CA THR A 10 -6.37 16.22 -4.03
C THR A 10 -5.65 17.39 -4.71
N PRO A 11 -4.37 17.23 -5.12
CA PRO A 11 -3.69 18.27 -5.91
C PRO A 11 -4.59 18.73 -7.07
N SER A 12 -4.89 20.03 -7.11
CA SER A 12 -5.83 20.65 -8.06
C SER A 12 -5.35 20.59 -9.51
N HIS A 13 -4.04 20.43 -9.72
CA HIS A 13 -3.43 20.26 -11.03
C HIS A 13 -2.64 18.96 -11.11
N LEU A 14 -3.15 18.02 -11.91
CA LEU A 14 -2.48 16.77 -12.23
C LEU A 14 -1.82 16.89 -13.60
N HIS A 15 -0.54 16.54 -13.70
CA HIS A 15 0.19 16.61 -14.96
C HIS A 15 -0.45 15.68 -16.02
N PRO A 16 -0.75 16.16 -17.26
CA PRO A 16 -1.46 15.38 -18.27
C PRO A 16 -0.80 14.04 -18.61
N GLU A 17 0.54 14.01 -18.72
CA GLU A 17 1.26 12.76 -18.97
C GLU A 17 1.17 11.78 -17.80
N VAL A 18 1.19 12.25 -16.55
CA VAL A 18 1.03 11.37 -15.38
C VAL A 18 -0.37 10.76 -15.39
N ARG A 19 -1.41 11.54 -15.71
CA ARG A 19 -2.78 11.02 -15.91
C ARG A 19 -2.85 10.00 -17.04
N ALA A 20 -2.11 10.21 -18.13
CA ALA A 20 -2.07 9.25 -19.23
C ALA A 20 -1.43 7.91 -18.82
N LEU A 21 -0.42 7.92 -17.94
CA LEU A 21 0.24 6.71 -17.43
C LEU A 21 -0.66 5.91 -16.48
N VAL A 22 -1.26 6.56 -15.47
CA VAL A 22 -1.90 5.85 -14.35
C VAL A 22 -3.40 6.11 -14.20
N GLY A 23 -3.99 6.97 -15.03
CA GLY A 23 -5.37 7.42 -14.88
C GLY A 23 -5.51 8.57 -13.88
N GLU A 24 -6.76 8.99 -13.66
CA GLU A 24 -7.10 10.10 -12.77
C GLU A 24 -6.75 9.75 -11.32
N TYR A 25 -7.33 8.69 -10.79
CA TYR A 25 -7.17 8.26 -9.40
C TYR A 25 -5.74 7.82 -9.11
N GLY A 26 -5.08 7.18 -10.08
CA GLY A 26 -3.66 6.85 -9.99
C GLY A 26 -2.78 8.09 -9.86
N ALA A 27 -3.04 9.14 -10.66
CA ALA A 27 -2.28 10.39 -10.59
C ALA A 27 -2.54 11.14 -9.27
N ARG A 28 -3.79 11.13 -8.77
CA ARG A 28 -4.14 11.67 -7.44
C ARG A 28 -3.38 10.97 -6.31
N ALA A 29 -3.28 9.65 -6.37
CA ALA A 29 -2.53 8.85 -5.41
C ALA A 29 -1.01 9.16 -5.47
N LEU A 30 -0.43 9.24 -6.67
CA LEU A 30 0.97 9.64 -6.84
C LEU A 30 1.24 11.06 -6.30
N GLY A 31 0.32 12.00 -6.55
CA GLY A 31 0.42 13.36 -6.02
C GLY A 31 0.44 13.37 -4.48
N SER A 32 -0.32 12.50 -3.83
CA SER A 32 -0.29 12.36 -2.35
C SER A 32 1.03 11.82 -1.80
N LEU A 33 1.86 11.19 -2.65
CA LEU A 33 3.22 10.76 -2.35
C LEU A 33 4.27 11.82 -2.73
N GLY A 34 3.86 13.02 -3.15
CA GLY A 34 4.76 14.06 -3.66
C GLY A 34 5.25 13.83 -5.09
N ILE A 35 4.68 12.87 -5.83
CA ILE A 35 5.08 12.53 -7.20
C ILE A 35 4.11 13.20 -8.18
N GLY A 36 4.52 14.35 -8.73
CA GLY A 36 3.70 15.16 -9.64
C GLY A 36 4.19 15.20 -11.09
N ASP A 37 5.48 14.95 -11.34
CA ASP A 37 6.11 15.06 -12.66
C ASP A 37 6.23 13.71 -13.39
N PRO A 38 6.31 13.71 -14.74
CA PRO A 38 6.38 12.47 -15.53
C PRO A 38 7.62 11.61 -15.27
N GLN A 39 8.77 12.22 -14.96
CA GLN A 39 10.03 11.49 -14.77
C GLN A 39 9.96 10.69 -13.47
N SER A 40 9.57 11.33 -12.36
CA SER A 40 9.38 10.68 -11.07
C SER A 40 8.28 9.60 -11.14
N ALA A 41 7.19 9.87 -11.86
CA ALA A 41 6.13 8.88 -12.07
C ALA A 41 6.63 7.64 -12.82
N ARG A 42 7.43 7.82 -13.89
CA ARG A 42 8.04 6.69 -14.61
C ARG A 42 9.03 5.93 -13.75
N ALA A 43 9.89 6.61 -13.00
CA ALA A 43 10.82 5.97 -12.08
C ALA A 43 10.10 5.17 -10.97
N PHE A 44 8.94 5.64 -10.52
CA PHE A 44 8.11 4.94 -9.54
C PHE A 44 7.46 3.66 -10.09
N LEU A 45 6.97 3.72 -11.33
CA LEU A 45 6.25 2.62 -12.01
C LEU A 45 7.22 1.58 -12.58
N TRP A 46 8.33 2.03 -13.14
CA TRP A 46 9.34 1.24 -13.82
C TRP A 46 10.73 1.70 -13.40
N PRO A 47 11.14 1.42 -12.15
CA PRO A 47 12.49 1.73 -11.72
C PRO A 47 13.51 0.97 -12.57
N GLU A 48 14.69 1.56 -12.76
CA GLU A 48 15.80 0.88 -13.43
C GLU A 48 16.15 -0.43 -12.71
N ARG A 49 16.53 -1.45 -13.48
CA ARG A 49 16.76 -2.82 -12.97
C ARG A 49 17.95 -2.90 -12.01
N SER A 50 18.93 -2.01 -12.13
CA SER A 50 20.01 -1.95 -11.16
C SER A 50 19.57 -1.11 -9.96
N PRO A 51 19.56 -1.68 -8.74
CA PRO A 51 19.27 -0.90 -7.53
C PRO A 51 20.31 0.21 -7.24
N LEU A 52 21.36 0.34 -8.06
CA LEU A 52 22.52 1.19 -7.83
C LEU A 52 22.76 2.27 -8.89
N GLY A 53 21.71 2.73 -9.59
CA GLY A 53 21.79 4.00 -10.31
C GLY A 53 22.41 5.09 -9.40
N HIS A 54 23.64 5.51 -9.72
CA HIS A 54 24.46 6.46 -8.96
C HIS A 54 24.39 6.32 -7.43
N CYS A 55 24.73 5.14 -6.89
CA CYS A 55 24.78 4.95 -5.45
C CYS A 55 26.02 5.64 -4.82
N PRO A 56 25.88 6.38 -3.70
CA PRO A 56 27.03 6.84 -2.91
C PRO A 56 27.94 5.67 -2.51
N THR A 57 29.25 5.91 -2.45
CA THR A 57 30.24 4.89 -2.12
C THR A 57 30.00 4.33 -0.72
N TRP A 58 30.06 3.00 -0.59
CA TRP A 58 30.02 2.29 0.70
C TRP A 58 31.36 1.55 0.89
N PRO A 59 32.36 2.14 1.55
CA PRO A 59 33.72 1.60 1.63
C PRO A 59 33.81 0.19 2.23
N GLU A 60 32.97 -0.12 3.21
CA GLU A 60 32.90 -1.46 3.82
C GLU A 60 32.44 -2.50 2.80
N LEU A 61 31.50 -2.16 1.91
CA LEU A 61 31.02 -3.03 0.83
C LEU A 61 32.15 -3.36 -0.15
N GLU A 62 32.89 -2.34 -0.59
CA GLU A 62 34.03 -2.50 -1.49
C GLU A 62 35.12 -3.38 -0.85
N ARG A 63 35.43 -3.13 0.43
CA ARG A 63 36.40 -3.91 1.20
C ARG A 63 35.95 -5.37 1.37
N ALA A 64 34.68 -5.61 1.65
CA ALA A 64 34.12 -6.96 1.74
C ALA A 64 34.25 -7.71 0.41
N ALA A 65 33.90 -7.07 -0.71
CA ALA A 65 34.08 -7.64 -2.04
C ALA A 65 35.55 -7.96 -2.35
N GLN A 66 36.48 -7.04 -1.99
CA GLN A 66 37.92 -7.26 -2.16
C GLN A 66 38.43 -8.45 -1.34
N TRP A 67 37.97 -8.59 -0.09
CA TRP A 67 38.35 -9.73 0.76
C TRP A 67 37.89 -11.06 0.18
N ILE A 68 36.67 -11.10 -0.37
CA ILE A 68 36.16 -12.29 -1.06
C ILE A 68 37.00 -12.57 -2.31
N ALA A 69 37.20 -11.59 -3.19
CA ALA A 69 38.00 -11.75 -4.41
C ALA A 69 39.45 -12.21 -4.11
N GLN A 70 40.07 -11.64 -3.08
CA GLN A 70 41.40 -12.05 -2.62
C GLN A 70 41.40 -13.51 -2.15
N THR A 71 40.42 -13.91 -1.32
CA THR A 71 40.31 -15.28 -0.81
C THR A 71 40.14 -16.29 -1.94
N ILE A 72 39.34 -15.94 -2.96
CA ILE A 72 39.19 -16.74 -4.19
C ILE A 72 40.52 -16.87 -4.93
N SER A 73 41.22 -15.75 -5.14
CA SER A 73 42.52 -15.75 -5.86
C SER A 73 43.61 -16.55 -5.16
N GLU A 74 43.53 -16.63 -3.83
CA GLU A 74 44.46 -17.40 -2.99
C GLU A 74 44.08 -18.89 -2.89
N GLY A 75 42.96 -19.31 -3.49
CA GLY A 75 42.47 -20.69 -3.43
C GLY A 75 42.06 -21.13 -2.01
N LYS A 76 41.68 -20.17 -1.16
CA LYS A 76 41.31 -20.41 0.24
C LYS A 76 39.81 -20.68 0.39
N SER A 77 39.44 -21.41 1.43
CA SER A 77 38.04 -21.72 1.74
C SER A 77 37.28 -20.55 2.36
N ILE A 78 36.00 -20.46 1.99
CA ILE A 78 35.03 -19.48 2.52
C ILE A 78 33.94 -20.25 3.27
N THR A 79 33.62 -19.82 4.49
CA THR A 79 32.47 -20.32 5.26
C THR A 79 31.34 -19.33 5.17
N LEU A 80 30.12 -19.81 4.93
CA LEU A 80 28.91 -19.01 5.03
C LEU A 80 28.08 -19.47 6.24
N GLN A 81 27.93 -18.59 7.22
CA GLN A 81 27.08 -18.75 8.39
C GLN A 81 25.77 -17.98 8.20
N THR A 82 24.62 -18.65 8.34
CA THR A 82 23.29 -18.03 8.21
C THR A 82 22.45 -18.20 9.46
N ALA A 83 21.60 -17.22 9.76
CA ALA A 83 20.53 -17.34 10.75
C ALA A 83 19.35 -18.17 10.23
N ASP A 84 18.52 -18.68 11.14
CA ASP A 84 17.29 -19.45 10.85
C ASP A 84 16.12 -18.54 10.42
N ARG A 85 16.36 -17.68 9.43
CA ARG A 85 15.36 -16.77 8.87
C ARG A 85 15.35 -16.88 7.36
N PHE A 86 14.16 -16.76 6.77
CA PHE A 86 14.03 -16.83 5.33
C PHE A 86 14.82 -15.71 4.60
N GLU A 87 14.79 -14.48 5.10
CA GLU A 87 15.56 -13.36 4.55
C GLU A 87 17.07 -13.64 4.56
N SER A 88 17.59 -14.18 5.66
CA SER A 88 19.02 -14.52 5.81
C SER A 88 19.40 -15.70 4.91
N ALA A 89 18.51 -16.69 4.76
CA ALA A 89 18.70 -17.81 3.83
C ALA A 89 18.75 -17.36 2.36
N VAL A 90 17.90 -16.39 1.98
CA VAL A 90 17.96 -15.77 0.64
C VAL A 90 19.29 -15.06 0.43
N ALA A 91 19.72 -14.22 1.37
CA ALA A 91 21.01 -13.54 1.31
C ALA A 91 22.18 -14.54 1.18
N ALA A 92 22.13 -15.64 1.94
CA ALA A 92 23.11 -16.71 1.86
C ALA A 92 23.12 -17.39 0.48
N LEU A 93 21.95 -17.72 -0.07
CA LEU A 93 21.83 -18.36 -1.39
C LEU A 93 22.33 -17.47 -2.52
N LEU A 94 22.05 -16.16 -2.47
CA LEU A 94 22.58 -15.18 -3.44
C LEU A 94 24.12 -15.19 -3.47
N LEU A 95 24.75 -15.21 -2.28
CA LEU A 95 26.21 -15.28 -2.17
C LEU A 95 26.75 -16.62 -2.66
N GLN A 96 26.08 -17.73 -2.33
CA GLN A 96 26.47 -19.06 -2.77
C GLN A 96 26.44 -19.18 -4.30
N GLU A 97 25.37 -18.69 -4.94
CA GLU A 97 25.24 -18.69 -6.39
C GLU A 97 26.34 -17.84 -7.06
N ALA A 98 26.62 -16.65 -6.53
CA ALA A 98 27.69 -15.79 -7.03
C ALA A 98 29.09 -16.40 -6.89
N LEU A 99 29.38 -17.07 -5.76
CA LEU A 99 30.65 -17.76 -5.54
C LEU A 99 30.81 -19.00 -6.41
N ARG A 100 29.71 -19.72 -6.68
CA ARG A 100 29.71 -20.84 -7.63
C ARG A 100 30.00 -20.35 -9.05
N GLU A 101 29.37 -19.26 -9.47
CA GLU A 101 29.71 -18.61 -10.74
C GLU A 101 31.20 -18.24 -10.77
N ALA A 102 31.74 -17.69 -9.68
CA ALA A 102 33.18 -17.39 -9.55
C ALA A 102 34.11 -18.62 -9.55
N GLY A 103 33.59 -19.86 -9.48
CA GLY A 103 34.36 -21.10 -9.57
C GLY A 103 35.03 -21.54 -8.27
N THR A 104 34.48 -21.17 -7.12
CA THR A 104 35.05 -21.50 -5.79
C THR A 104 34.21 -22.55 -5.05
N GLU A 105 34.86 -23.47 -4.33
CA GLU A 105 34.17 -24.38 -3.41
C GLU A 105 33.78 -23.65 -2.11
N LEU A 106 32.49 -23.68 -1.78
CA LEU A 106 31.92 -23.02 -0.59
C LEU A 106 31.47 -24.06 0.43
N THR A 107 31.81 -23.86 1.70
CA THR A 107 31.18 -24.58 2.82
C THR A 107 30.08 -23.73 3.44
N VAL A 108 28.83 -24.18 3.36
CA VAL A 108 27.70 -23.52 4.03
C VAL A 108 27.46 -24.21 5.37
N VAL A 109 27.43 -23.44 6.46
CA VAL A 109 27.15 -23.94 7.81
C VAL A 109 25.94 -23.20 8.38
N ALA A 110 24.92 -23.95 8.79
CA ALA A 110 23.81 -23.40 9.56
C ALA A 110 24.20 -23.31 11.05
N GLY A 111 24.01 -22.15 11.67
CA GLY A 111 24.30 -21.94 13.09
C GLY A 111 25.80 -21.76 13.43
N ALA A 112 26.13 -21.90 14.71
CA ALA A 112 27.39 -21.42 15.31
C ALA A 112 28.53 -22.47 15.34
N GLN A 113 28.75 -23.23 14.26
CA GLN A 113 29.89 -24.14 14.17
C GLN A 113 30.94 -23.61 13.19
N PRO A 114 31.89 -22.77 13.64
CA PRO A 114 32.98 -22.35 12.78
C PRO A 114 33.90 -23.53 12.48
N VAL A 115 34.13 -23.77 11.19
CA VAL A 115 35.27 -24.57 10.73
C VAL A 115 36.46 -23.62 10.64
N ALA A 116 37.66 -24.05 10.99
CA ALA A 116 38.87 -23.24 10.81
C ALA A 116 39.06 -22.91 9.32
N GLN A 117 38.65 -21.71 8.90
CA GLN A 117 38.68 -21.25 7.51
C GLN A 117 39.24 -19.84 7.41
N SER A 118 39.57 -19.42 6.18
CA SER A 118 40.30 -18.16 5.94
C SER A 118 39.39 -16.94 5.93
N LEU A 119 38.12 -17.11 5.57
CA LEU A 119 37.10 -16.06 5.55
C LEU A 119 35.75 -16.62 6.01
N LEU A 120 35.12 -15.96 6.98
CA LEU A 120 33.76 -16.21 7.42
C LEU A 120 32.84 -15.10 6.90
N ILE A 121 31.73 -15.46 6.28
CA ILE A 121 30.62 -14.56 5.96
C ILE A 121 29.44 -14.93 6.86
N ALA A 122 29.06 -14.04 7.78
CA ALA A 122 27.94 -14.22 8.68
C ALA A 122 26.76 -13.35 8.25
N VAL A 123 25.60 -13.97 8.02
CA VAL A 123 24.37 -13.28 7.61
C VAL A 123 23.35 -13.37 8.73
N GLY A 124 22.94 -12.21 9.24
CA GLY A 124 21.81 -12.10 10.15
C GLY A 124 22.02 -12.73 11.54
N SER A 125 23.24 -13.14 11.86
CA SER A 125 23.64 -13.72 13.14
C SER A 125 24.99 -13.15 13.58
N MET A 126 25.26 -13.16 14.89
CA MET A 126 26.58 -12.77 15.38
C MET A 126 27.64 -13.74 14.82
N PRO A 127 28.73 -13.21 14.25
CA PRO A 127 29.80 -14.06 13.76
C PRO A 127 30.46 -14.79 14.94
N ALA A 128 30.54 -16.11 14.86
CA ALA A 128 31.29 -16.93 15.81
C ALA A 128 32.68 -17.24 15.22
N ALA A 129 33.45 -16.20 14.89
CA ALA A 129 34.73 -16.36 14.20
C ALA A 129 35.83 -16.86 15.17
N PRO A 130 36.66 -17.85 14.76
CA PRO A 130 37.88 -18.17 15.48
C PRO A 130 38.87 -16.99 15.41
N PRO A 131 39.76 -16.83 16.41
CA PRO A 131 40.83 -15.81 16.36
C PRO A 131 41.65 -15.92 15.07
N GLY A 132 41.89 -14.78 14.41
CA GLY A 132 42.67 -14.71 13.16
C GLY A 132 41.88 -14.97 11.86
N CYS A 133 40.59 -15.31 11.94
CA CYS A 133 39.72 -15.45 10.78
C CYS A 133 39.20 -14.06 10.33
N ARG A 134 39.35 -13.73 9.04
CA ARG A 134 38.67 -12.55 8.48
C ARG A 134 37.17 -12.81 8.48
N THR A 135 36.39 -11.80 8.85
CA THR A 135 34.94 -11.92 9.00
C THR A 135 34.23 -10.80 8.26
N ILE A 136 33.21 -11.16 7.48
CA ILE A 136 32.25 -10.23 6.89
C ILE A 136 30.90 -10.49 7.56
N ALA A 137 30.28 -9.46 8.13
CA ALA A 137 28.95 -9.57 8.76
C ALA A 137 27.92 -8.76 7.96
N ILE A 138 26.82 -9.38 7.52
CA ILE A 138 25.67 -8.70 6.91
C ILE A 138 24.54 -8.64 7.95
N GLU A 139 24.20 -7.43 8.40
CA GLU A 139 23.25 -7.24 9.50
C GLU A 139 22.54 -5.88 9.47
N ALA A 140 21.53 -5.73 10.33
CA ALA A 140 20.82 -4.47 10.55
C ALA A 140 20.63 -4.25 12.06
N ARG A 141 21.71 -3.88 12.75
CA ARG A 141 21.77 -3.81 14.23
C ARG A 141 22.13 -2.43 14.74
N LEU A 142 21.64 -2.10 15.93
CA LEU A 142 22.04 -0.94 16.69
C LEU A 142 23.36 -1.19 17.42
N GLY A 143 24.23 -0.19 17.40
CA GLY A 143 25.59 -0.27 17.93
C GLY A 143 26.62 -0.55 16.84
N GLU A 144 27.91 -0.39 17.18
CA GLU A 144 29.03 -0.65 16.28
C GLU A 144 29.52 -2.08 16.45
N ALA A 145 29.66 -2.79 15.32
CA ALA A 145 30.40 -4.04 15.25
C ALA A 145 31.85 -3.67 14.97
N SER A 146 32.72 -3.81 15.97
CA SER A 146 34.14 -3.50 15.87
C SER A 146 34.99 -4.69 16.32
N GLY A 147 35.99 -5.04 15.53
CA GLY A 147 36.96 -6.08 15.86
C GLY A 147 38.06 -6.14 14.81
N GLU A 148 39.27 -6.52 15.20
CA GLU A 148 40.35 -6.76 14.24
C GLU A 148 39.92 -7.88 13.28
N GLY A 149 40.01 -7.62 11.97
CA GLY A 149 39.60 -8.59 10.96
C GLY A 149 38.10 -8.69 10.69
N LEU A 150 37.27 -7.77 11.20
CA LEU A 150 35.83 -7.69 10.91
C LEU A 150 35.50 -6.56 9.92
N VAL A 151 34.67 -6.86 8.92
CA VAL A 151 33.96 -5.88 8.08
C VAL A 151 32.47 -6.06 8.29
N ALA A 152 31.81 -5.04 8.84
CA ALA A 152 30.36 -5.05 9.05
C ALA A 152 29.64 -4.28 7.95
N LEU A 153 28.82 -5.00 7.17
CA LEU A 153 27.86 -4.45 6.22
C LEU A 153 26.55 -4.21 6.96
N ASN A 154 26.54 -3.18 7.79
CA ASN A 154 25.38 -2.79 8.59
C ASN A 154 24.74 -1.53 8.04
N ALA A 155 23.70 -1.70 7.22
CA ALA A 155 22.99 -0.58 6.59
C ALA A 155 22.47 0.44 7.62
N LEU A 156 22.10 -0.01 8.82
CA LEU A 156 21.53 0.85 9.87
C LEU A 156 22.54 1.89 10.41
N GLN A 157 23.84 1.68 10.20
CA GLN A 157 24.91 2.60 10.60
C GLN A 157 25.19 3.70 9.57
N LEU A 158 24.61 3.62 8.37
CA LEU A 158 24.72 4.67 7.37
C LEU A 158 24.00 5.95 7.85
N ALA A 159 24.34 7.10 7.26
CA ALA A 159 23.72 8.40 7.61
C ALA A 159 22.18 8.35 7.56
N LEU A 160 21.49 9.16 8.38
CA LEU A 160 20.02 9.09 8.54
C LEU A 160 19.26 9.27 7.23
N ASP A 161 19.80 10.08 6.33
CA ASP A 161 19.29 10.39 4.99
C ASP A 161 19.86 9.48 3.90
N HIS A 162 20.70 8.50 4.25
CA HIS A 162 21.33 7.62 3.29
C HIS A 162 20.29 6.65 2.67
N PRO A 163 20.18 6.56 1.32
CA PRO A 163 19.13 5.79 0.66
C PRO A 163 19.19 4.29 0.96
N LEU A 164 20.38 3.79 1.29
CA LEU A 164 20.58 2.37 1.62
C LEU A 164 20.29 2.00 3.08
N ARG A 165 20.07 2.97 3.98
CA ARG A 165 20.10 2.74 5.44
C ARG A 165 19.15 1.63 5.93
N PHE A 166 18.05 1.43 5.22
CA PHE A 166 17.00 0.49 5.58
C PHE A 166 16.86 -0.67 4.59
N LEU A 167 17.90 -0.94 3.81
CA LEU A 167 17.91 -2.11 2.94
C LEU A 167 17.83 -3.42 3.74
N PRO A 168 17.09 -4.43 3.23
CA PRO A 168 17.08 -5.77 3.80
C PRO A 168 18.43 -6.48 3.64
N GLU A 169 18.66 -7.49 4.47
CA GLU A 169 19.86 -8.34 4.42
C GLU A 169 20.05 -8.93 3.01
N ALA A 170 18.96 -9.37 2.37
CA ALA A 170 18.95 -9.87 0.99
C ALA A 170 19.41 -8.82 -0.04
N ALA A 171 19.04 -7.55 0.14
CA ALA A 171 19.47 -6.48 -0.77
C ALA A 171 20.93 -6.07 -0.52
N VAL A 172 21.39 -6.05 0.74
CA VAL A 172 22.80 -5.84 1.06
C VAL A 172 23.66 -6.97 0.48
N ALA A 173 23.20 -8.23 0.57
CA ALA A 173 23.86 -9.37 -0.07
C ALA A 173 23.90 -9.23 -1.60
N TRP A 174 22.81 -8.79 -2.23
CA TRP A 174 22.79 -8.49 -3.66
C TRP A 174 23.84 -7.44 -4.06
N MET A 175 23.95 -6.36 -3.29
CA MET A 175 24.96 -5.32 -3.53
C MET A 175 26.39 -5.88 -3.42
N LEU A 176 26.63 -6.76 -2.45
CA LEU A 176 27.92 -7.42 -2.29
C LEU A 176 28.23 -8.34 -3.48
N VAL A 177 27.22 -9.05 -3.98
CA VAL A 177 27.32 -9.89 -5.19
C VAL A 177 27.64 -9.04 -6.42
N GLU A 178 26.94 -7.91 -6.63
CA GLU A 178 27.24 -6.96 -7.72
C GLU A 178 28.67 -6.45 -7.65
N ALA A 179 29.11 -6.01 -6.46
CA ALA A 179 30.47 -5.52 -6.24
C ALA A 179 31.54 -6.61 -6.50
N LEU A 180 31.31 -7.83 -6.00
CA LEU A 180 32.21 -8.97 -6.21
C LEU A 180 32.33 -9.33 -7.68
N LEU A 181 31.20 -9.53 -8.38
CA LEU A 181 31.22 -9.92 -9.79
C LEU A 181 31.83 -8.81 -10.65
N GLY A 182 31.55 -7.54 -10.35
CA GLY A 182 32.20 -6.40 -10.98
C GLY A 182 33.73 -6.45 -10.86
N GLN A 183 34.26 -6.74 -9.66
CA GLN A 183 35.71 -6.91 -9.46
C GLN A 183 36.29 -8.10 -10.24
N LEU A 184 35.49 -9.15 -10.46
CA LEU A 184 35.86 -10.31 -11.26
C LEU A 184 35.62 -10.10 -12.77
N ASN A 185 35.26 -8.89 -13.22
CA ASN A 185 34.86 -8.56 -14.59
C ASN A 185 33.72 -9.45 -15.12
N ARG A 186 32.76 -9.75 -14.26
CA ARG A 186 31.54 -10.51 -14.55
C ARG A 186 30.32 -9.65 -14.23
N GLN A 187 29.17 -9.99 -14.82
CA GLN A 187 27.89 -9.39 -14.45
C GLN A 187 26.97 -10.44 -13.83
N PRO A 188 26.24 -10.10 -12.75
CA PRO A 188 25.21 -10.99 -12.24
C PRO A 188 24.12 -11.18 -13.31
N PRO A 189 23.59 -12.40 -13.49
CA PRO A 189 22.43 -12.62 -14.33
C PRO A 189 21.19 -11.98 -13.65
N PRO A 190 20.70 -10.81 -14.12
CA PRO A 190 19.73 -10.01 -13.36
C PRO A 190 18.42 -10.75 -13.14
N ASP A 191 18.01 -11.52 -14.15
CA ASP A 191 16.71 -12.18 -14.19
C ASP A 191 16.73 -13.55 -13.50
N ARG A 192 17.91 -14.12 -13.19
CA ARG A 192 18.00 -15.47 -12.58
C ARG A 192 17.67 -15.47 -11.09
N TRP A 193 17.92 -14.35 -10.42
CA TRP A 193 17.92 -14.25 -8.95
C TRP A 193 16.94 -13.20 -8.41
N ALA A 194 16.19 -12.50 -9.27
CA ALA A 194 15.28 -11.45 -8.83
C ALA A 194 14.06 -11.99 -8.04
N ASP A 195 13.65 -13.23 -8.27
CA ASP A 195 12.63 -13.93 -7.50
C ASP A 195 13.06 -14.15 -6.05
N LEU A 196 14.31 -14.58 -5.83
CA LEU A 196 14.93 -14.69 -4.50
C LEU A 196 14.92 -13.33 -3.81
N LEU A 197 15.35 -12.28 -4.50
CA LEU A 197 15.46 -10.95 -3.93
C LEU A 197 14.09 -10.40 -3.51
N LEU A 198 13.06 -10.58 -4.34
CA LEU A 198 11.66 -10.29 -3.98
C LEU A 198 11.25 -11.06 -2.72
N ALA A 199 11.52 -12.37 -2.67
CA ALA A 199 11.11 -13.22 -1.56
C ALA A 199 11.79 -12.82 -0.24
N GLY A 200 13.08 -12.48 -0.28
CA GLY A 200 13.81 -11.94 0.86
C GLY A 200 13.23 -10.62 1.35
N CYS A 201 12.88 -9.72 0.43
CA CYS A 201 12.25 -8.44 0.75
C CYS A 201 10.85 -8.61 1.36
N VAL A 202 10.07 -9.58 0.88
CA VAL A 202 8.72 -9.84 1.41
C VAL A 202 8.77 -10.51 2.78
N ALA A 203 9.63 -11.53 2.95
CA ALA A 203 9.78 -12.25 4.21
C ALA A 203 10.32 -11.36 5.34
N GLY A 204 11.21 -10.42 5.03
CA GLY A 204 11.72 -9.44 5.99
C GLY A 204 10.70 -8.37 6.42
N LEU A 205 9.46 -8.40 5.88
CA LEU A 205 8.44 -7.36 6.06
C LEU A 205 8.99 -5.95 5.78
N VAL A 206 9.82 -5.85 4.74
CA VAL A 206 10.52 -4.61 4.41
C VAL A 206 9.53 -3.58 3.90
N SER A 207 9.71 -2.33 4.35
CA SER A 207 9.03 -1.20 3.77
C SER A 207 9.38 -1.08 2.28
N LEU A 208 8.36 -1.16 1.41
CA LEU A 208 8.51 -1.01 -0.04
C LEU A 208 9.10 0.34 -0.42
N ALA A 209 9.08 1.34 0.47
CA ALA A 209 9.80 2.59 0.24
C ALA A 209 11.32 2.35 0.01
N HIS A 210 11.89 1.29 0.58
CA HIS A 210 13.32 0.98 0.52
C HIS A 210 13.67 -0.12 -0.49
N CYS A 211 12.74 -1.02 -0.83
CA CYS A 211 13.03 -2.21 -1.64
C CYS A 211 12.10 -2.42 -2.85
N ARG A 212 11.30 -1.41 -3.21
CA ARG A 212 10.35 -1.52 -4.33
C ARG A 212 11.01 -1.91 -5.67
N PRO A 213 12.17 -1.37 -6.07
CA PRO A 213 12.81 -1.79 -7.32
C PRO A 213 13.11 -3.29 -7.38
N GLN A 214 13.65 -3.83 -6.28
CA GLN A 214 13.97 -5.25 -6.13
C GLN A 214 12.72 -6.13 -6.24
N VAL A 215 11.64 -5.72 -5.57
CA VAL A 215 10.36 -6.43 -5.63
C VAL A 215 9.74 -6.35 -7.03
N LEU A 216 9.82 -5.21 -7.70
CA LEU A 216 9.31 -5.06 -9.07
C LEU A 216 10.10 -5.90 -10.07
N ALA A 217 11.42 -5.99 -9.92
CA ALA A 217 12.27 -6.85 -10.74
C ALA A 217 11.87 -8.33 -10.61
N GLY A 218 11.63 -8.82 -9.40
CA GLY A 218 11.12 -10.18 -9.19
C GLY A 218 9.71 -10.41 -9.75
N LEU A 219 8.83 -9.40 -9.68
CA LEU A 219 7.49 -9.49 -10.27
C LEU A 219 7.51 -9.45 -11.81
N ALA A 220 8.50 -8.81 -12.41
CA ALA A 220 8.63 -8.70 -13.86
C ALA A 220 8.98 -10.03 -14.55
N GLN A 221 9.36 -11.07 -13.81
CA GLN A 221 9.69 -12.37 -14.37
C GLN A 221 8.44 -13.09 -14.91
N ASP A 222 8.54 -13.59 -16.14
CA ASP A 222 7.49 -14.37 -16.82
C ASP A 222 7.51 -15.83 -16.36
N GLY A 223 7.04 -16.12 -15.13
CA GLY A 223 6.59 -17.44 -14.67
C GLY A 223 7.58 -18.63 -14.69
N GLY A 224 8.77 -18.47 -15.27
CA GLY A 224 9.83 -19.48 -15.44
C GLY A 224 11.07 -19.17 -14.62
N GLY A 225 10.87 -18.70 -13.38
CA GLY A 225 11.97 -18.41 -12.45
C GLY A 225 12.86 -19.63 -12.21
N SER A 226 14.11 -19.38 -11.79
CA SER A 226 15.07 -20.45 -11.50
C SER A 226 14.67 -21.32 -10.30
N HIS A 227 13.66 -20.89 -9.54
CA HIS A 227 13.17 -21.53 -8.32
C HIS A 227 11.66 -21.87 -8.48
N PRO A 228 11.29 -23.06 -8.98
CA PRO A 228 9.90 -23.38 -9.36
C PRO A 228 8.87 -23.25 -8.23
N LEU A 229 9.22 -23.69 -7.02
CA LEU A 229 8.34 -23.61 -5.85
C LEU A 229 8.07 -22.16 -5.45
N LEU A 230 9.11 -21.31 -5.48
CA LEU A 230 8.98 -19.89 -5.20
C LEU A 230 8.18 -19.18 -6.30
N ALA A 231 8.43 -19.51 -7.57
CA ALA A 231 7.67 -18.97 -8.70
C ALA A 231 6.16 -19.27 -8.59
N ALA A 232 5.80 -20.49 -8.17
CA ALA A 232 4.40 -20.86 -7.90
C ALA A 232 3.78 -20.03 -6.76
N LEU A 233 4.53 -19.81 -5.67
CA LEU A 233 4.09 -19.00 -4.54
C LEU A 233 3.91 -17.51 -4.92
N ILE A 234 4.86 -16.95 -5.68
CA ILE A 234 4.80 -15.58 -6.23
C ILE A 234 3.58 -15.43 -7.13
N SER A 235 3.37 -16.37 -8.05
CA SER A 235 2.23 -16.35 -8.98
C SER A 235 0.90 -16.34 -8.22
N SER A 236 0.75 -17.21 -7.21
CA SER A 236 -0.46 -17.32 -6.38
C SER A 236 -0.77 -16.05 -5.59
N HIS A 237 0.24 -15.24 -5.27
CA HIS A 237 0.10 -14.03 -4.45
C HIS A 237 0.48 -12.75 -5.20
N ARG A 238 0.56 -12.76 -6.53
CA ARG A 238 1.12 -11.67 -7.33
C ARG A 238 0.50 -10.29 -7.04
N ARG A 239 -0.80 -10.23 -6.74
CA ARG A 239 -1.51 -8.98 -6.39
C ARG A 239 -1.46 -8.61 -4.91
N GLN A 240 -0.95 -9.51 -4.07
CA GLN A 240 -0.95 -9.42 -2.61
C GLN A 240 0.33 -10.06 -2.04
N ILE A 241 1.49 -9.68 -2.57
CA ILE A 241 2.78 -10.35 -2.32
C ILE A 241 3.12 -10.52 -0.84
N PHE A 242 2.76 -9.57 0.04
CA PHE A 242 3.05 -9.68 1.47
C PHE A 242 2.25 -10.77 2.21
N LYS A 243 1.23 -11.36 1.56
CA LYS A 243 0.61 -12.60 2.06
C LYS A 243 1.57 -13.80 2.00
N MET A 244 2.66 -13.71 1.24
CA MET A 244 3.72 -14.71 1.21
C MET A 244 4.64 -14.63 2.44
N ALA A 245 4.60 -13.57 3.25
CA ALA A 245 5.51 -13.45 4.38
C ALA A 245 5.37 -14.61 5.38
N ALA A 246 4.13 -15.00 5.71
CA ALA A 246 3.87 -16.13 6.62
C ALA A 246 4.30 -17.51 6.09
N PRO A 247 3.99 -17.90 4.84
CA PRO A 247 4.47 -19.18 4.31
C PRO A 247 5.99 -19.22 4.16
N LEU A 248 6.64 -18.09 3.82
CA LEU A 248 8.11 -18.01 3.74
C LEU A 248 8.75 -18.11 5.13
N ASP A 249 8.24 -17.38 6.12
CA ASP A 249 8.76 -17.40 7.49
C ASP A 249 8.63 -18.78 8.16
N ALA A 250 7.56 -19.53 7.81
CA ALA A 250 7.33 -20.88 8.30
C ALA A 250 8.42 -21.89 7.91
N LEU A 251 9.23 -21.61 6.89
CA LEU A 251 10.32 -22.49 6.46
C LEU A 251 11.49 -22.51 7.46
N GLY A 252 11.76 -21.38 8.13
CA GLY A 252 12.87 -21.26 9.10
C GLY A 252 14.19 -21.81 8.55
N ALA A 253 14.84 -22.69 9.32
CA ALA A 253 16.10 -23.35 8.94
C ALA A 253 16.03 -24.20 7.65
N ARG A 254 14.83 -24.57 7.18
CA ARG A 254 14.65 -25.35 5.94
C ARG A 254 14.64 -24.49 4.68
N ALA A 255 14.66 -23.16 4.82
CA ALA A 255 14.55 -22.23 3.71
C ALA A 255 15.58 -22.48 2.61
N THR A 256 16.85 -22.72 2.95
CA THR A 256 17.92 -22.95 1.97
C THR A 256 17.68 -24.22 1.15
N ALA A 257 17.38 -25.35 1.80
CA ALA A 257 17.10 -26.62 1.10
C ALA A 257 15.83 -26.54 0.24
N TRP A 258 14.80 -25.84 0.73
CA TRP A 258 13.57 -25.62 -0.03
C TRP A 258 13.81 -24.77 -1.28
N LEU A 259 14.59 -23.69 -1.15
CA LEU A 259 14.96 -22.84 -2.29
C LEU A 259 15.83 -23.57 -3.32
N ALA A 260 16.69 -24.49 -2.87
CA ALA A 260 17.53 -25.32 -3.73
C ALA A 260 16.74 -26.44 -4.47
N GLY A 261 15.46 -26.65 -4.15
CA GLY A 261 14.66 -27.74 -4.72
C GLY A 261 15.02 -29.12 -4.18
N GLU A 262 15.64 -29.19 -3.01
CA GLU A 262 16.02 -30.45 -2.36
C GLU A 262 14.88 -31.05 -1.51
N SER A 263 13.75 -30.34 -1.37
CA SER A 263 12.60 -30.77 -0.59
C SER A 263 11.28 -30.28 -1.18
N ASP A 264 10.51 -31.21 -1.76
CA ASP A 264 9.29 -30.89 -2.52
C ASP A 264 7.99 -30.95 -1.71
N GLY A 265 7.98 -31.56 -0.52
CA GLY A 265 6.73 -32.07 0.06
C GLY A 265 6.62 -31.82 1.55
N GLY A 266 6.04 -30.69 1.95
CA GLY A 266 5.63 -30.49 3.34
C GLY A 266 5.75 -29.08 3.91
N TRP A 267 5.89 -28.04 3.08
CA TRP A 267 5.89 -26.67 3.61
C TRP A 267 4.48 -26.21 4.00
N GLU A 268 3.41 -26.72 3.38
CA GLU A 268 2.04 -26.35 3.72
C GLU A 268 1.63 -26.78 5.15
N PRO A 269 1.95 -28.00 5.62
CA PRO A 269 1.80 -28.34 7.04
C PRO A 269 2.55 -27.41 7.99
N LEU A 270 3.81 -27.07 7.68
CA LEU A 270 4.62 -26.14 8.48
C LEU A 270 3.97 -24.75 8.52
N TRP A 271 3.50 -24.28 7.37
CA TRP A 271 2.79 -23.01 7.26
C TRP A 271 1.49 -23.02 8.08
N ARG A 272 0.68 -24.08 8.00
CA ARG A 272 -0.55 -24.19 8.81
C ARG A 272 -0.28 -24.17 10.31
N GLU A 273 0.76 -24.88 10.75
CA GLU A 273 1.17 -24.90 12.16
C GLU A 273 1.67 -23.50 12.60
N HIS A 274 2.49 -22.87 11.77
CA HIS A 274 2.99 -21.52 12.03
C HIS A 274 1.86 -20.48 12.05
N GLU A 275 0.89 -20.57 11.14
CA GLU A 275 -0.32 -19.73 11.14
C GLU A 275 -1.16 -19.93 12.41
N ALA A 276 -1.30 -21.16 12.90
CA ALA A 276 -1.97 -21.42 14.16
C ALA A 276 -1.24 -20.76 15.35
N ARG A 277 0.10 -20.80 15.36
CA ARG A 277 0.91 -20.07 16.35
C ARG A 277 0.70 -18.57 16.26
N ILE A 278 0.76 -17.98 15.07
CA ILE A 278 0.49 -16.54 14.87
C ILE A 278 -0.91 -16.18 15.34
N ALA A 279 -1.93 -16.94 14.92
CA ALA A 279 -3.32 -16.69 15.28
C ALA A 279 -3.54 -16.69 16.79
N ARG A 280 -2.89 -17.61 17.51
CA ARG A 280 -2.91 -17.64 18.97
C ARG A 280 -2.32 -16.37 19.59
N VAL A 281 -1.11 -15.96 19.17
CA VAL A 281 -0.48 -14.74 19.69
C VAL A 281 -1.31 -13.50 19.35
N VAL A 282 -1.87 -13.41 18.15
CA VAL A 282 -2.77 -12.32 17.74
C VAL A 282 -4.03 -12.28 18.60
N GLN A 283 -4.64 -13.43 18.90
CA GLN A 283 -5.84 -13.49 19.75
C GLN A 283 -5.54 -13.02 21.18
N GLU A 284 -4.48 -13.55 21.79
CA GLU A 284 -4.08 -13.18 23.15
C GLU A 284 -3.64 -11.70 23.24
N GLY A 285 -2.90 -11.21 22.23
CA GLY A 285 -2.49 -9.81 22.14
C GLY A 285 -3.67 -8.86 21.92
N ALA A 286 -4.65 -9.23 21.09
CA ALA A 286 -5.88 -8.46 20.88
C ALA A 286 -6.67 -8.29 22.19
N LEU A 287 -6.87 -9.39 22.93
CA LEU A 287 -7.54 -9.36 24.23
C LEU A 287 -6.79 -8.46 25.23
N ALA A 288 -5.46 -8.50 25.24
CA ALA A 288 -4.65 -7.63 26.11
C ALA A 288 -4.78 -6.15 25.71
N ILE A 289 -4.74 -5.82 24.41
CA ILE A 289 -4.90 -4.44 23.92
C ILE A 289 -6.27 -3.87 24.29
N GLU A 290 -7.33 -4.66 24.10
CA GLU A 290 -8.71 -4.26 24.37
C GLU A 290 -8.97 -4.10 25.88
N SER A 291 -8.59 -5.10 26.69
CA SER A 291 -8.82 -5.07 28.14
C SER A 291 -8.04 -3.98 28.88
N LEU A 292 -6.84 -3.64 28.39
CA LEU A 292 -6.01 -2.59 28.97
C LEU A 292 -6.24 -1.21 28.34
N GLY A 293 -7.11 -1.11 27.33
CA GLY A 293 -7.41 0.16 26.64
C GLY A 293 -6.20 0.78 25.91
N LEU A 294 -5.23 -0.03 25.48
CA LEU A 294 -3.95 0.44 24.93
C LEU A 294 -4.10 1.18 23.61
N GLN A 295 -5.22 1.00 22.90
CA GLN A 295 -5.53 1.75 21.69
C GLN A 295 -5.53 3.27 21.93
N SER A 296 -5.99 3.73 23.10
CA SER A 296 -5.98 5.15 23.46
C SER A 296 -4.57 5.71 23.69
N GLN A 297 -3.58 4.85 23.94
CA GLN A 297 -2.20 5.21 24.22
C GLN A 297 -1.33 5.25 22.94
N GLY A 298 -1.83 4.71 21.82
CA GLY A 298 -1.09 4.65 20.55
C GLY A 298 0.07 3.64 20.53
N VAL A 299 0.22 2.83 21.58
CA VAL A 299 1.27 1.82 21.69
C VAL A 299 0.84 0.64 22.55
N ALA A 300 1.31 -0.57 22.21
CA ALA A 300 1.20 -1.77 23.01
C ALA A 300 2.55 -2.49 23.09
N VAL A 301 3.15 -2.54 24.28
CA VAL A 301 4.31 -3.40 24.57
C VAL A 301 3.83 -4.52 25.48
N LEU A 302 3.88 -5.76 25.01
CA LEU A 302 3.31 -6.93 25.68
C LEU A 302 4.35 -8.03 25.82
N ALA A 303 4.38 -8.68 26.98
CA ALA A 303 5.25 -9.82 27.25
C ALA A 303 4.45 -11.04 27.74
N ARG A 304 4.79 -12.24 27.25
CA ARG A 304 4.25 -13.52 27.74
C ARG A 304 5.32 -14.61 27.71
N VAL A 305 5.23 -15.54 28.66
CA VAL A 305 6.19 -16.64 28.83
C VAL A 305 6.04 -17.69 27.72
N HIS A 306 4.80 -18.02 27.36
CA HIS A 306 4.47 -19.13 26.46
C HIS A 306 4.37 -18.73 24.98
N TRP A 307 4.72 -17.50 24.62
CA TRP A 307 4.65 -17.08 23.22
C TRP A 307 5.77 -17.70 22.39
N PRO A 308 5.46 -18.35 21.25
CA PRO A 308 6.47 -18.88 20.37
C PRO A 308 7.23 -17.74 19.68
N ARG A 309 8.56 -17.69 19.87
CA ARG A 309 9.47 -16.65 19.32
C ARG A 309 9.24 -16.40 17.84
N GLN A 310 9.10 -17.48 17.07
CA GLN A 310 8.93 -17.46 15.62
C GLN A 310 7.65 -16.73 15.18
N ALA A 311 6.61 -16.67 16.02
CA ALA A 311 5.34 -16.04 15.64
C ALA A 311 5.28 -14.54 15.95
N LEU A 312 6.23 -14.00 16.73
CA LEU A 312 6.13 -12.64 17.28
C LEU A 312 6.10 -11.58 16.18
N SER A 313 6.96 -11.69 15.15
CA SER A 313 7.09 -10.67 14.10
C SER A 313 5.80 -10.49 13.31
N LEU A 314 5.23 -11.59 12.81
CA LEU A 314 3.98 -11.56 12.05
C LEU A 314 2.77 -11.25 12.93
N ALA A 315 2.77 -11.69 14.20
CA ALA A 315 1.71 -11.32 15.14
C ALA A 315 1.73 -9.82 15.47
N ALA A 316 2.91 -9.23 15.70
CA ALA A 316 3.08 -7.80 15.93
C ALA A 316 2.60 -7.00 14.72
N ALA A 317 3.00 -7.39 13.49
CA ALA A 317 2.54 -6.75 12.26
C ALA A 317 1.02 -6.82 12.08
N ARG A 318 0.39 -7.97 12.35
CA ARG A 318 -1.07 -8.15 12.28
C ARG A 318 -1.81 -7.30 13.32
N LEU A 319 -1.29 -7.22 14.55
CA LEU A 319 -1.88 -6.39 15.62
C LEU A 319 -1.71 -4.91 15.33
N ALA A 320 -0.52 -4.47 14.90
CA ALA A 320 -0.25 -3.10 14.53
C ALA A 320 -1.13 -2.64 13.37
N GLY A 321 -1.27 -3.47 12.33
CA GLY A 321 -2.19 -3.21 11.22
C GLY A 321 -3.67 -3.23 11.63
N ARG A 322 -4.05 -4.09 12.57
CA ARG A 322 -5.44 -4.18 13.09
C ARG A 322 -5.85 -2.96 13.90
N TYR A 323 -4.99 -2.49 14.80
CA TYR A 323 -5.32 -1.42 15.75
C TYR A 323 -4.77 -0.05 15.34
N GLY A 324 -3.93 0.02 14.30
CA GLY A 324 -3.32 1.26 13.83
C GLY A 324 -2.36 1.88 14.85
N LEU A 325 -1.65 1.05 15.62
CA LEU A 325 -0.77 1.49 16.72
C LEU A 325 0.55 0.70 16.71
N ALA A 326 1.58 1.23 17.36
CA ALA A 326 2.86 0.54 17.50
C ALA A 326 2.76 -0.65 18.47
N VAL A 327 3.12 -1.86 18.01
CA VAL A 327 3.03 -3.09 18.80
C VAL A 327 4.42 -3.70 18.96
N VAL A 328 4.83 -3.99 20.19
CA VAL A 328 6.04 -4.75 20.50
C VAL A 328 5.65 -5.97 21.34
N LEU A 329 5.94 -7.16 20.86
CA LEU A 329 5.66 -8.43 21.54
C LEU A 329 6.97 -9.06 22.01
N ILE A 330 7.00 -9.54 23.25
CA ILE A 330 8.18 -10.13 23.89
C ILE A 330 7.82 -11.54 24.37
N ALA A 331 8.57 -12.54 23.89
CA ALA A 331 8.57 -13.89 24.45
C ALA A 331 9.65 -13.98 25.53
N CYS A 332 9.26 -14.41 26.73
CA CYS A 332 10.15 -14.53 27.88
C CYS A 332 10.06 -15.93 28.50
N PRO A 333 10.66 -16.97 27.89
CA PRO A 333 10.59 -18.33 28.43
C PRO A 333 11.19 -18.42 29.82
N GLU A 334 10.52 -19.11 30.74
CA GLU A 334 10.88 -19.12 32.17
C GLU A 334 12.25 -19.75 32.45
N ALA A 335 12.67 -20.70 31.59
CA ALA A 335 13.95 -21.39 31.69
C ALA A 335 15.12 -20.65 31.01
N GLU A 336 14.88 -19.52 30.36
CA GLU A 336 15.90 -18.83 29.56
C GLU A 336 16.32 -17.48 30.17
N ALA A 337 17.62 -17.22 30.15
CA ALA A 337 18.19 -15.96 30.63
C ALA A 337 17.88 -14.77 29.71
N LEU A 338 17.51 -15.04 28.45
CA LEU A 338 17.25 -14.04 27.43
C LEU A 338 15.80 -14.12 26.94
N ALA A 339 15.16 -12.95 26.84
CA ALA A 339 13.87 -12.74 26.23
C ALA A 339 14.04 -12.11 24.84
N HIS A 340 13.18 -12.51 23.92
CA HIS A 340 13.23 -12.07 22.52
C HIS A 340 11.97 -11.29 22.19
N GLY A 341 12.13 -10.13 21.56
CA GLY A 341 11.03 -9.28 21.15
C GLY A 341 11.06 -8.95 19.66
N SER A 342 9.86 -8.82 19.09
CA SER A 342 9.62 -8.26 17.76
C SER A 342 8.62 -7.13 17.86
N GLY A 343 8.90 -6.03 17.16
CA GLY A 343 8.03 -4.86 17.11
C GLY A 343 7.65 -4.48 15.70
N TYR A 344 6.45 -3.94 15.54
CA TYR A 344 5.95 -3.37 14.30
C TYR A 344 5.19 -2.08 14.58
N ALA A 345 5.38 -1.06 13.75
CA ALA A 345 4.67 0.21 13.87
C ALA A 345 4.07 0.66 12.53
N PRO A 346 2.95 1.40 12.57
CA PRO A 346 2.50 2.17 11.42
C PRO A 346 3.57 3.15 10.93
N GLU A 347 3.43 3.60 9.69
CA GLU A 347 4.28 4.64 9.11
C GLU A 347 4.24 5.91 9.97
N GLY A 348 5.40 6.56 10.10
CA GLY A 348 5.55 7.76 10.95
C GLY A 348 5.76 7.46 12.43
N THR A 349 6.21 6.26 12.81
CA THR A 349 6.69 5.97 14.18
C THR A 349 8.01 5.21 14.11
N ASP A 350 9.10 5.84 14.57
CA ASP A 350 10.44 5.25 14.54
C ASP A 350 10.74 4.43 15.80
N LEU A 351 10.58 3.11 15.69
CA LEU A 351 10.92 2.15 16.75
C LEU A 351 12.42 1.99 16.96
N ILE A 352 13.25 2.21 15.93
CA ILE A 352 14.71 2.14 16.06
C ILE A 352 15.20 3.26 16.95
N ALA A 353 14.72 4.47 16.73
CA ALA A 353 15.09 5.61 17.58
C ALA A 353 14.59 5.42 19.02
N ALA A 354 13.42 4.79 19.23
CA ALA A 354 12.94 4.44 20.57
C ALA A 354 13.84 3.41 21.27
N LEU A 355 14.30 2.38 20.56
CA LEU A 355 15.24 1.39 21.11
C LEU A 355 16.63 1.97 21.37
N ALA A 356 17.13 2.84 20.49
CA ALA A 356 18.41 3.51 20.66
C ALA A 356 18.48 4.32 21.96
N ALA A 357 17.37 4.96 22.36
CA ALA A 357 17.27 5.69 23.62
C ALA A 357 17.33 4.81 24.88
N LEU A 358 17.17 3.49 24.73
CA LEU A 358 17.07 2.51 25.83
C LEU A 358 18.22 1.50 25.81
N ARG A 359 19.39 1.88 25.27
CA ARG A 359 20.57 1.01 25.10
C ARG A 359 20.90 0.08 26.30
N PRO A 360 20.81 0.52 27.58
CA PRO A 360 21.13 -0.33 28.72
C PRO A 360 20.15 -1.48 28.97
N LEU A 361 18.94 -1.44 28.39
CA LEU A 361 17.87 -2.40 28.66
C LEU A 361 17.85 -3.60 27.71
N TRP A 362 18.73 -3.62 26.71
CA TRP A 362 18.79 -4.69 25.72
C TRP A 362 20.23 -5.13 25.46
N VAL A 363 20.37 -6.42 25.13
CA VAL A 363 21.61 -7.06 24.70
C VAL A 363 21.80 -6.80 23.21
N GLU A 364 20.75 -7.01 22.43
CA GLU A 364 20.73 -6.77 20.99
C GLU A 364 19.47 -6.03 20.60
N ALA A 365 19.57 -5.10 19.66
CA ALA A 365 18.43 -4.43 19.05
C ALA A 365 18.77 -4.07 17.61
N GLY A 366 17.77 -4.03 16.73
CA GLY A 366 17.98 -3.75 15.32
C GLY A 366 16.70 -3.82 14.50
N GLY A 367 16.86 -3.78 13.19
CA GLY A 367 15.75 -3.72 12.23
C GLY A 367 15.65 -2.34 11.57
N ARG A 368 14.42 -1.83 11.48
CA ARG A 368 14.02 -0.63 10.74
C ARG A 368 12.98 0.17 11.52
N PRO A 369 12.74 1.45 11.17
CA PRO A 369 11.80 2.29 11.90
C PRO A 369 10.44 1.62 12.15
N GLU A 370 9.90 0.93 11.15
CA GLU A 370 8.59 0.29 11.21
C GLU A 370 8.61 -1.13 11.76
N ALA A 371 9.78 -1.79 11.83
CA ALA A 371 9.90 -3.20 12.21
C ALA A 371 11.22 -3.48 12.91
N VAL A 372 11.15 -3.83 14.19
CA VAL A 372 12.34 -4.01 15.04
C VAL A 372 12.41 -5.39 15.65
N ARG A 373 13.63 -5.80 15.99
CA ARG A 373 13.91 -6.98 16.79
C ARG A 373 14.77 -6.56 17.98
N LEU A 374 14.57 -7.23 19.11
CA LEU A 374 15.36 -6.99 20.30
C LEU A 374 15.56 -8.27 21.10
N VAL A 375 16.66 -8.32 21.83
CA VAL A 375 17.00 -9.34 22.82
C VAL A 375 17.35 -8.60 24.10
N CYS A 376 16.76 -9.01 25.22
CA CYS A 376 17.06 -8.45 26.54
C CYS A 376 17.17 -9.57 27.57
N GLU A 377 17.84 -9.30 28.69
CA GLU A 377 17.86 -10.28 29.77
C GLU A 377 16.46 -10.37 30.41
N SER A 378 16.04 -11.58 30.79
CA SER A 378 14.69 -11.83 31.33
C SER A 378 14.37 -10.96 32.55
N ARG A 379 15.38 -10.62 33.37
CA ARG A 379 15.23 -9.71 34.52
C ARG A 379 14.86 -8.26 34.15
N TRP A 380 15.15 -7.83 32.92
CA TRP A 380 14.88 -6.47 32.43
C TRP A 380 13.55 -6.34 31.68
N VAL A 381 12.84 -7.43 31.39
CA VAL A 381 11.62 -7.41 30.56
C VAL A 381 10.57 -6.43 31.07
N ALA A 382 10.31 -6.40 32.38
CA ALA A 382 9.33 -5.46 32.96
C ALA A 382 9.78 -3.99 32.83
N ALA A 383 11.07 -3.71 33.02
CA ALA A 383 11.63 -2.38 32.84
C ALA A 383 11.56 -1.95 31.37
N LEU A 384 11.96 -2.83 30.46
CA LEU A 384 11.90 -2.62 29.02
C LEU A 384 10.46 -2.36 28.56
N GLN A 385 9.48 -3.18 28.98
CA GLN A 385 8.08 -3.01 28.61
C GLN A 385 7.57 -1.60 28.96
N ARG A 386 7.87 -1.14 30.17
CA ARG A 386 7.44 0.17 30.67
C ARG A 386 8.15 1.33 29.99
N GLU A 387 9.48 1.29 29.90
CA GLU A 387 10.26 2.42 29.35
C GLU A 387 10.12 2.50 27.82
N LEU A 388 10.07 1.36 27.11
CA LEU A 388 9.82 1.34 25.66
C LEU A 388 8.42 1.85 25.33
N GLY A 389 7.40 1.42 26.10
CA GLY A 389 6.05 1.93 25.92
C GLY A 389 5.96 3.45 26.10
N ARG A 390 6.64 4.00 27.13
CA ARG A 390 6.71 5.45 27.34
C ARG A 390 7.42 6.18 26.22
N GLU A 391 8.54 5.66 25.76
CA GLU A 391 9.34 6.30 24.71
C GLU A 391 8.60 6.32 23.36
N ILE A 392 7.96 5.22 22.99
CA ILE A 392 7.12 5.17 21.79
C ILE A 392 5.93 6.13 21.92
N ALA A 393 5.22 6.12 23.07
CA ALA A 393 4.08 7.01 23.27
C ALA A 393 4.46 8.50 23.15
N ARG A 394 5.64 8.89 23.66
CA ARG A 394 6.17 10.26 23.51
C ARG A 394 6.41 10.63 22.05
N ARG A 395 6.91 9.70 21.24
CA ARG A 395 7.19 9.91 19.81
C ARG A 395 5.89 10.04 19.03
N VAL A 396 4.96 9.11 19.21
CA VAL A 396 3.61 9.14 18.62
C VAL A 396 2.87 10.45 18.96
N ALA A 397 2.99 10.94 20.20
CA ALA A 397 2.35 12.19 20.61
C ALA A 397 2.95 13.44 19.94
N ARG A 398 4.27 13.45 19.66
CA ARG A 398 4.96 14.54 18.96
C ARG A 398 4.66 14.55 17.47
N GLU A 399 4.55 13.37 16.87
CA GLU A 399 4.40 13.17 15.43
C GLU A 399 2.95 13.25 14.95
N ARG A 400 2.00 13.63 15.82
CA ARG A 400 0.54 13.76 15.58
C ARG A 400 0.19 13.53 14.11
N LEU A 401 -0.01 12.24 13.78
CA LEU A 401 -0.20 11.78 12.41
C LEU A 401 -1.25 12.65 11.73
N GLU A 402 -0.86 13.34 10.66
CA GLU A 402 -1.86 13.94 9.79
C GLU A 402 -2.86 12.84 9.40
N PRO A 403 -4.17 13.13 9.39
CA PRO A 403 -5.16 12.13 9.05
C PRO A 403 -4.80 11.54 7.68
N PRO A 404 -4.77 10.20 7.54
CA PRO A 404 -4.29 9.57 6.32
C PRO A 404 -5.09 10.05 5.12
N VAL A 405 -4.37 10.40 4.04
CA VAL A 405 -4.97 10.93 2.82
C VAL A 405 -5.87 9.88 2.18
N ALA A 406 -7.07 10.29 1.78
CA ALA A 406 -8.02 9.46 1.06
C ALA A 406 -8.49 10.16 -0.21
N ILE A 407 -8.55 9.40 -1.29
CA ILE A 407 -9.00 9.86 -2.60
C ILE A 407 -10.52 9.99 -2.56
N ALA A 408 -11.01 11.22 -2.56
CA ALA A 408 -12.43 11.50 -2.45
C ALA A 408 -13.18 11.29 -3.77
N ILE A 409 -14.33 10.62 -3.68
CA ILE A 409 -15.34 10.44 -4.72
C ILE A 409 -16.69 10.82 -4.10
N ASP A 410 -17.41 11.78 -4.70
CA ASP A 410 -18.70 12.23 -4.18
C ASP A 410 -19.85 11.45 -4.83
N ALA A 411 -20.53 10.62 -4.05
CA ALA A 411 -21.60 9.75 -4.52
C ALA A 411 -22.79 10.50 -5.12
N GLU A 412 -23.04 11.75 -4.71
CA GLU A 412 -24.17 12.53 -5.25
C GLU A 412 -23.82 13.18 -6.61
N THR A 413 -22.53 13.35 -6.92
CA THR A 413 -22.07 13.82 -8.23
C THR A 413 -21.71 12.68 -9.19
N THR A 414 -21.52 11.47 -8.66
CA THR A 414 -21.17 10.27 -9.43
C THR A 414 -22.43 9.49 -9.84
N LEU A 415 -22.66 9.39 -11.15
CA LEU A 415 -23.85 8.77 -11.72
C LEU A 415 -23.89 7.25 -11.58
N ASP A 416 -22.76 6.58 -11.82
CA ASP A 416 -22.59 5.14 -11.63
C ASP A 416 -21.44 4.92 -10.65
N LEU A 417 -21.74 5.05 -9.36
CA LEU A 417 -20.76 4.90 -8.29
C LEU A 417 -20.04 3.54 -8.33
N PRO A 418 -20.72 2.38 -8.55
CA PRO A 418 -20.04 1.11 -8.75
C PRO A 418 -19.02 1.13 -9.89
N ALA A 419 -19.38 1.62 -11.08
CA ALA A 419 -18.46 1.67 -12.22
C ALA A 419 -17.28 2.63 -11.97
N GLU A 420 -17.52 3.77 -11.32
CA GLU A 420 -16.47 4.73 -10.99
C GLU A 420 -15.50 4.16 -9.95
N LEU A 421 -15.99 3.39 -8.97
CA LEU A 421 -15.13 2.67 -8.02
C LEU A 421 -14.34 1.54 -8.69
N ASP A 422 -14.92 0.82 -9.65
CA ASP A 422 -14.19 -0.18 -10.44
C ASP A 422 -13.07 0.47 -11.28
N ARG A 423 -13.34 1.65 -11.87
CA ARG A 423 -12.32 2.45 -12.55
C ARG A 423 -11.23 2.88 -11.58
N ALA A 424 -11.59 3.43 -10.43
CA ALA A 424 -10.63 3.82 -9.40
C ALA A 424 -9.77 2.63 -8.95
N PHE A 425 -10.38 1.46 -8.73
CA PHE A 425 -9.64 0.24 -8.41
C PHE A 425 -8.61 -0.10 -9.49
N HIS A 426 -9.00 -0.14 -10.77
CA HIS A 426 -8.07 -0.46 -11.85
C HIS A 426 -6.92 0.54 -12.00
N GLU A 427 -7.19 1.83 -11.85
CA GLU A 427 -6.18 2.89 -11.92
C GLU A 427 -5.21 2.80 -10.72
N LEU A 428 -5.73 2.59 -9.50
CA LEU A 428 -4.91 2.44 -8.30
C LEU A 428 -4.07 1.16 -8.34
N GLU A 429 -4.59 0.04 -8.84
CA GLU A 429 -3.83 -1.21 -8.98
C GLU A 429 -2.57 -1.07 -9.86
N ARG A 430 -2.48 -0.04 -10.72
CA ARG A 430 -1.25 0.25 -11.48
C ARG A 430 -0.08 0.68 -10.59
N LEU A 431 -0.36 1.12 -9.37
CA LEU A 431 0.63 1.54 -8.38
C LEU A 431 1.16 0.38 -7.54
N ALA A 432 0.61 -0.83 -7.72
CA ALA A 432 1.11 -2.03 -7.09
C ALA A 432 2.61 -2.25 -7.40
N PRO A 433 3.35 -3.01 -6.55
CA PRO A 433 2.89 -3.72 -5.37
C PRO A 433 2.57 -2.81 -4.19
N PHE A 434 1.72 -3.30 -3.29
CA PHE A 434 1.37 -2.65 -2.02
C PHE A 434 1.86 -3.48 -0.84
N GLY A 435 2.17 -2.81 0.27
CA GLY A 435 2.70 -3.43 1.48
C GLY A 435 3.14 -2.40 2.52
N PRO A 436 3.96 -2.82 3.50
CA PRO A 436 4.65 -1.91 4.43
C PRO A 436 5.28 -0.71 3.71
N GLY A 437 5.11 0.51 4.24
CA GLY A 437 5.62 1.77 3.69
C GLY A 437 5.05 2.23 2.34
N ARG A 438 4.25 1.39 1.68
CA ARG A 438 3.47 1.72 0.47
C ARG A 438 2.10 1.03 0.57
N PRO A 439 1.24 1.45 1.51
CA PRO A 439 -0.08 0.85 1.69
C PRO A 439 -0.97 1.10 0.47
N ARG A 440 -2.07 0.35 0.37
CA ARG A 440 -3.11 0.60 -0.64
C ARG A 440 -3.68 2.00 -0.44
N PRO A 441 -3.82 2.82 -1.51
CA PRO A 441 -4.47 4.11 -1.40
C PRO A 441 -5.90 3.97 -0.86
N ARG A 442 -6.25 4.82 0.09
CA ARG A 442 -7.59 4.87 0.66
C ARG A 442 -8.51 5.64 -0.27
N VAL A 443 -9.75 5.19 -0.38
CA VAL A 443 -10.82 5.88 -1.08
C VAL A 443 -11.84 6.36 -0.05
N ALA A 444 -12.29 7.59 -0.22
CA ALA A 444 -13.37 8.17 0.55
C ALA A 444 -14.58 8.38 -0.35
N VAL A 445 -15.66 7.64 -0.12
CA VAL A 445 -16.95 7.90 -0.74
C VAL A 445 -17.72 8.88 0.15
N ARG A 446 -18.04 10.05 -0.38
CA ARG A 446 -18.79 11.10 0.33
C ARG A 446 -20.27 11.05 -0.01
N ASN A 447 -21.08 11.60 0.89
CA ASN A 447 -22.53 11.78 0.72
C ASN A 447 -23.26 10.49 0.30
N TYR A 448 -22.84 9.35 0.85
CA TYR A 448 -23.44 8.08 0.52
C TYR A 448 -24.45 7.66 1.59
N ARG A 449 -25.57 7.06 1.18
CA ARG A 449 -26.56 6.47 2.11
C ARG A 449 -26.35 4.96 2.19
N PRO A 450 -25.59 4.45 3.17
CA PRO A 450 -25.32 3.03 3.28
C PRO A 450 -26.54 2.25 3.75
N GLN A 451 -26.72 1.06 3.15
CA GLN A 451 -27.60 0.04 3.69
C GLN A 451 -26.75 -0.99 4.44
N TRP A 452 -26.90 -1.02 5.76
CA TRP A 452 -26.09 -1.87 6.63
C TRP A 452 -26.73 -3.25 6.84
N THR A 453 -25.93 -4.30 6.66
CA THR A 453 -26.29 -5.69 6.99
C THR A 453 -25.21 -6.32 7.86
N LEU A 454 -25.54 -7.36 8.62
CA LEU A 454 -24.52 -8.16 9.31
C LEU A 454 -24.06 -9.31 8.41
N SER A 455 -22.77 -9.64 8.47
CA SER A 455 -22.25 -10.88 7.90
C SER A 455 -22.90 -12.11 8.55
N ARG A 456 -22.86 -13.25 7.87
CA ARG A 456 -23.48 -14.51 8.35
C ARG A 456 -22.97 -14.96 9.72
N ASP A 457 -21.70 -14.68 10.02
CA ASP A 457 -21.05 -15.00 11.30
C ASP A 457 -21.22 -13.89 12.35
N GLY A 458 -21.91 -12.79 12.02
CA GLY A 458 -22.11 -11.63 12.89
C GLY A 458 -20.85 -10.79 13.15
N ARG A 459 -19.69 -11.18 12.62
CA ARG A 459 -18.39 -10.54 12.93
C ARG A 459 -18.19 -9.21 12.21
N HIS A 460 -18.86 -9.00 11.09
CA HIS A 460 -18.67 -7.82 10.23
C HIS A 460 -19.98 -7.10 9.96
N LEU A 461 -19.92 -5.76 9.96
CA LEU A 461 -20.94 -4.91 9.37
C LEU A 461 -20.63 -4.75 7.87
N GLU A 462 -21.59 -5.07 7.02
CA GLU A 462 -21.45 -5.03 5.58
C GLU A 462 -22.30 -3.90 4.98
N CYS A 463 -21.77 -3.22 3.97
CA CYS A 463 -22.50 -2.27 3.12
C CYS A 463 -22.27 -2.65 1.65
N LYS A 464 -23.35 -2.74 0.87
CA LYS A 464 -23.26 -3.06 -0.56
C LYS A 464 -23.27 -1.80 -1.42
N ILE A 465 -22.36 -1.74 -2.38
CA ILE A 465 -22.33 -0.72 -3.44
C ILE A 465 -22.36 -1.47 -4.78
N GLY A 466 -23.54 -1.61 -5.37
CA GLY A 466 -23.75 -2.50 -6.52
C GLY A 466 -23.37 -3.96 -6.17
N PRO A 467 -22.53 -4.65 -6.97
CA PRO A 467 -22.06 -6.00 -6.66
C PRO A 467 -20.91 -6.05 -5.62
N ARG A 468 -20.42 -4.89 -5.17
CA ARG A 468 -19.25 -4.78 -4.30
C ARG A 468 -19.69 -4.73 -2.83
N THR A 469 -18.86 -5.28 -1.95
CA THR A 469 -19.14 -5.32 -0.51
C THR A 469 -18.04 -4.60 0.25
N LEU A 470 -18.44 -3.62 1.05
CA LEU A 470 -17.61 -2.99 2.06
C LEU A 470 -17.82 -3.70 3.40
N ARG A 471 -16.76 -3.94 4.16
CA ARG A 471 -16.80 -4.64 5.46
C ARG A 471 -16.08 -3.84 6.54
N LEU A 472 -16.76 -3.70 7.67
CA LEU A 472 -16.23 -3.16 8.92
C LEU A 472 -16.28 -4.28 9.97
N ARG A 473 -15.28 -4.37 10.85
CA ARG A 473 -15.27 -5.35 11.96
C ARG A 473 -16.25 -4.93 13.06
N ASP A 474 -16.40 -5.78 14.08
CA ASP A 474 -17.22 -5.55 15.27
C ASP A 474 -18.69 -5.27 14.93
N GLY A 475 -19.21 -6.10 14.02
CA GLY A 475 -20.47 -5.83 13.32
C GLY A 475 -21.66 -5.51 14.21
N ALA A 476 -21.83 -6.23 15.32
CA ALA A 476 -22.95 -6.00 16.25
C ALA A 476 -22.89 -4.63 16.94
N GLU A 477 -21.73 -4.25 17.45
CA GLU A 477 -21.52 -2.95 18.11
C GLU A 477 -21.62 -1.81 17.11
N GLU A 478 -20.99 -1.96 15.95
CA GLU A 478 -20.97 -0.94 14.91
C GLU A 478 -22.36 -0.74 14.26
N ARG A 479 -23.20 -1.79 14.22
CA ARG A 479 -24.61 -1.68 13.80
C ARG A 479 -25.42 -0.88 14.81
N ALA A 480 -25.27 -1.15 16.11
CA ALA A 480 -25.98 -0.43 17.16
C ALA A 480 -25.67 1.07 17.11
N ARG A 481 -24.41 1.43 16.84
CA ARG A 481 -23.96 2.83 16.68
C ARG A 481 -24.49 3.54 15.42
N ARG A 482 -24.95 2.81 14.40
CA ARG A 482 -25.24 3.36 13.05
C ARG A 482 -26.68 3.10 12.59
N GLN A 483 -27.62 2.95 13.52
CA GLN A 483 -29.03 2.67 13.21
C GLN A 483 -29.74 3.80 12.43
N GLU A 484 -29.23 5.03 12.47
CA GLU A 484 -29.79 6.18 11.74
C GLU A 484 -28.98 6.42 10.43
N ALA A 485 -29.52 5.95 9.30
CA ALA A 485 -28.88 6.05 7.98
C ALA A 485 -29.08 7.43 7.34
N GLY A 486 -28.34 8.42 7.84
CA GLY A 486 -28.13 9.70 7.16
C GLY A 486 -27.18 9.59 5.96
N LEU A 487 -26.77 10.74 5.42
CA LEU A 487 -25.63 10.81 4.52
C LEU A 487 -24.35 10.55 5.32
N MET A 488 -23.50 9.67 4.81
CA MET A 488 -22.27 9.23 5.44
C MET A 488 -21.07 9.44 4.53
N GLU A 489 -19.91 9.61 5.14
CA GLU A 489 -18.61 9.43 4.50
C GLU A 489 -18.05 8.05 4.86
N LEU A 490 -17.69 7.29 3.84
CA LEU A 490 -17.12 5.95 3.96
C LEU A 490 -15.66 5.99 3.51
N ILE A 491 -14.74 5.65 4.40
CA ILE A 491 -13.31 5.57 4.08
C ILE A 491 -12.90 4.11 4.11
N PHE A 492 -12.37 3.63 3.00
CA PHE A 492 -12.01 2.22 2.84
C PHE A 492 -10.81 2.01 1.91
N GLU A 493 -10.17 0.85 2.06
CA GLU A 493 -9.19 0.33 1.10
C GLU A 493 -9.85 -0.74 0.24
N MET A 494 -9.62 -0.70 -1.06
CA MET A 494 -10.10 -1.73 -1.98
C MET A 494 -9.04 -2.83 -2.12
N GLU A 495 -9.42 -4.08 -1.88
CA GLU A 495 -8.55 -5.25 -2.03
C GLU A 495 -9.06 -6.19 -3.14
N PRO A 496 -8.17 -6.78 -3.96
CA PRO A 496 -8.55 -7.70 -5.01
C PRO A 496 -9.36 -8.88 -4.48
N TRP A 497 -10.43 -9.22 -5.21
CA TRP A 497 -11.33 -10.33 -4.90
C TRP A 497 -11.78 -11.01 -6.17
N GLU A 498 -11.57 -12.32 -6.28
CA GLU A 498 -11.87 -13.06 -7.51
C GLU A 498 -13.35 -13.03 -7.89
N ALA A 499 -14.26 -13.12 -6.92
CA ALA A 499 -15.69 -13.23 -7.22
C ALA A 499 -16.27 -11.94 -7.81
N ASN A 500 -15.81 -10.78 -7.32
CA ASN A 500 -16.43 -9.48 -7.58
C ASN A 500 -15.37 -8.38 -7.75
N LEU A 501 -14.27 -8.65 -8.46
CA LEU A 501 -13.14 -7.73 -8.72
C LEU A 501 -12.38 -7.26 -7.47
N TRP A 502 -13.07 -6.64 -6.51
CA TRP A 502 -12.55 -6.16 -5.24
C TRP A 502 -13.61 -6.20 -4.13
N TRP A 503 -13.15 -6.21 -2.88
CA TRP A 503 -13.95 -5.93 -1.69
C TRP A 503 -13.31 -4.78 -0.91
N GLY A 504 -14.10 -4.04 -0.13
CA GLY A 504 -13.59 -2.87 0.59
C GLY A 504 -13.44 -3.12 2.09
N ARG A 505 -12.26 -2.87 2.65
CA ARG A 505 -12.06 -2.79 4.10
C ARG A 505 -12.39 -1.38 4.58
N LEU A 506 -13.50 -1.23 5.29
CA LEU A 506 -13.88 0.04 5.93
C LEU A 506 -12.96 0.32 7.11
N HIS A 507 -12.34 1.50 7.09
CA HIS A 507 -11.51 2.03 8.15
C HIS A 507 -12.25 3.06 8.99
N ALA A 508 -13.15 3.83 8.37
CA ALA A 508 -13.94 4.83 9.06
C ALA A 508 -15.29 5.07 8.39
N VAL A 509 -16.24 5.48 9.24
CA VAL A 509 -17.58 5.90 8.85
C VAL A 509 -17.93 7.10 9.73
N GLN A 510 -18.30 8.22 9.12
CA GLN A 510 -18.77 9.40 9.85
C GLN A 510 -19.98 10.03 9.15
N PRO A 511 -20.90 10.68 9.90
CA PRO A 511 -21.96 11.48 9.28
C PRO A 511 -21.36 12.57 8.40
N ALA A 512 -21.96 12.83 7.23
CA ALA A 512 -21.50 13.88 6.31
C ALA A 512 -21.46 15.28 6.97
N GLU A 513 -22.35 15.52 7.94
CA GLU A 513 -22.43 16.76 8.72
C GLU A 513 -21.28 16.94 9.71
N ALA A 514 -20.56 15.86 10.06
CA ALA A 514 -19.43 15.91 11.00
C ALA A 514 -18.12 16.37 10.33
N ARG A 515 -18.15 16.67 9.02
CA ARG A 515 -16.99 17.16 8.26
C ARG A 515 -16.55 18.53 8.79
N PRO A 516 -15.26 18.73 9.10
CA PRO A 516 -14.76 20.08 9.31
C PRO A 516 -14.98 20.88 8.03
N ALA A 517 -15.69 22.01 8.12
CA ALA A 517 -15.79 22.92 7.00
C ALA A 517 -14.38 23.27 6.54
N LEU A 518 -14.07 23.06 5.25
CA LEU A 518 -12.92 23.71 4.64
C LEU A 518 -13.08 25.22 4.91
N PRO A 519 -12.01 25.99 5.16
CA PRO A 519 -12.11 27.43 5.30
C PRO A 519 -12.92 27.92 4.10
N ALA A 520 -14.13 28.42 4.38
CA ALA A 520 -15.06 28.81 3.36
C ALA A 520 -14.40 29.93 2.56
N GLU A 521 -13.92 29.64 1.36
CA GLU A 521 -13.92 30.67 0.35
C GLU A 521 -15.39 31.07 0.20
N ALA A 522 -15.66 32.35 0.43
CA ALA A 522 -17.00 32.93 0.54
C ALA A 522 -17.76 32.78 -0.79
N GLY A 523 -18.27 31.57 -1.05
CA GLY A 523 -19.02 31.24 -2.24
C GLY A 523 -20.46 31.70 -2.14
N ARG A 524 -21.02 32.10 -3.29
CA ARG A 524 -22.43 32.47 -3.44
C ARG A 524 -23.34 31.28 -3.09
N GLN A 525 -24.23 31.44 -2.10
CA GLN A 525 -25.20 30.41 -1.74
C GLN A 525 -26.32 30.34 -2.79
N ILE A 526 -26.51 29.15 -3.36
CA ILE A 526 -27.54 28.88 -4.37
C ILE A 526 -28.86 28.48 -3.72
N GLN A 527 -29.93 29.19 -4.08
CA GLN A 527 -31.32 28.86 -3.80
C GLN A 527 -31.95 28.22 -5.04
N VAL A 528 -32.77 27.19 -4.84
CA VAL A 528 -33.45 26.50 -5.95
C VAL A 528 -34.95 26.66 -5.82
N GLU A 529 -35.56 27.22 -6.86
CA GLU A 529 -37.00 27.31 -7.01
C GLU A 529 -37.48 26.27 -8.02
N ASP A 530 -38.48 25.48 -7.63
CA ASP A 530 -38.93 24.32 -8.40
C ASP A 530 -40.25 24.57 -9.12
N PHE A 531 -40.17 24.74 -10.44
CA PHE A 531 -41.31 24.99 -11.31
C PHE A 531 -41.62 23.79 -12.24
N ARG A 532 -40.97 22.63 -12.04
CA ARG A 532 -41.14 21.43 -12.89
C ARG A 532 -42.59 20.94 -13.00
N ARG A 533 -43.44 21.30 -12.02
CA ARG A 533 -44.85 20.90 -11.91
C ARG A 533 -45.85 22.00 -12.22
N MET A 534 -45.39 23.22 -12.52
CA MET A 534 -46.25 24.35 -12.84
C MET A 534 -46.27 24.55 -14.36
N GLY A 535 -47.46 24.55 -14.97
CA GLY A 535 -47.65 24.91 -16.39
C GLY A 535 -47.45 26.41 -16.68
N ALA A 536 -46.64 27.09 -15.88
CA ALA A 536 -46.49 28.54 -15.90
C ALA A 536 -45.45 28.98 -16.93
N THR A 537 -45.80 29.99 -17.73
CA THR A 537 -44.86 30.76 -18.55
C THR A 537 -43.99 31.62 -17.61
N LEU A 538 -42.71 31.28 -17.50
CA LEU A 538 -41.74 32.09 -16.76
C LEU A 538 -41.42 33.38 -17.54
N PRO A 539 -41.42 34.56 -16.89
CA PRO A 539 -40.97 35.81 -17.49
C PRO A 539 -39.51 35.70 -17.98
N ASP A 540 -39.19 36.28 -19.13
CA ASP A 540 -37.83 36.21 -19.70
C ASP A 540 -36.78 37.03 -18.92
N ALA A 541 -37.22 37.90 -18.01
CA ALA A 541 -36.37 38.81 -17.24
C ALA A 541 -36.39 38.49 -15.74
N LEU A 542 -36.15 37.23 -15.36
CA LEU A 542 -35.92 36.85 -13.96
C LEU A 542 -34.43 36.97 -13.61
N PRO A 543 -34.07 37.51 -12.43
CA PRO A 543 -32.70 37.50 -11.92
C PRO A 543 -32.31 36.11 -11.39
N ALA A 544 -32.42 35.09 -12.25
CA ALA A 544 -32.20 33.69 -11.92
C ALA A 544 -31.59 32.92 -13.10
N LEU A 545 -30.82 31.86 -12.80
CA LEU A 545 -30.43 30.86 -13.79
C LEU A 545 -31.63 29.93 -14.06
N ILE A 546 -32.28 30.11 -15.20
CA ILE A 546 -33.42 29.27 -15.58
C ILE A 546 -32.91 28.04 -16.33
N LEU A 547 -32.99 26.87 -15.69
CA LEU A 547 -32.71 25.59 -16.33
C LEU A 547 -33.94 25.15 -17.13
N ARG A 548 -34.08 25.67 -18.36
CA ARG A 548 -35.15 25.31 -19.31
C ARG A 548 -34.92 23.93 -19.96
N GLU A 549 -33.65 23.56 -20.10
CA GLU A 549 -33.23 22.22 -20.48
C GLU A 549 -32.36 21.65 -19.36
N TRP A 550 -32.50 20.36 -19.06
CA TRP A 550 -31.64 19.77 -18.04
C TRP A 550 -30.19 19.67 -18.54
N PRO A 551 -29.21 20.08 -17.71
CA PRO A 551 -27.82 19.77 -17.97
C PRO A 551 -27.63 18.26 -18.07
N LEU A 552 -26.65 17.84 -18.86
CA LEU A 552 -26.38 16.45 -19.18
C LEU A 552 -25.50 15.78 -18.11
N CYS A 553 -24.82 16.55 -17.27
CA CYS A 553 -24.07 16.08 -16.11
C CYS A 553 -23.87 17.19 -15.07
N ALA A 554 -23.37 16.82 -13.89
CA ALA A 554 -23.05 17.76 -12.82
C ALA A 554 -21.96 18.77 -13.22
N GLU A 555 -21.03 18.39 -14.09
CA GLU A 555 -19.97 19.28 -14.60
C GLU A 555 -20.56 20.43 -15.44
N GLU A 556 -21.50 20.12 -16.35
CA GLU A 556 -22.21 21.14 -17.14
C GLU A 556 -23.05 22.05 -16.24
N LEU A 557 -23.75 21.48 -15.25
CA LEU A 557 -24.47 22.27 -14.25
C LEU A 557 -23.51 23.21 -13.48
N SER A 558 -22.33 22.74 -13.10
CA SER A 558 -21.31 23.56 -12.43
C SER A 558 -20.82 24.70 -13.31
N VAL A 559 -20.61 24.47 -14.61
CA VAL A 559 -20.24 25.54 -15.57
C VAL A 559 -21.35 26.59 -15.66
N LEU A 560 -22.60 26.16 -15.83
CA LEU A 560 -23.76 27.06 -15.89
C LEU A 560 -23.92 27.89 -14.60
N LEU A 561 -23.73 27.26 -13.43
CA LEU A 561 -23.80 27.93 -12.13
C LEU A 561 -22.72 29.01 -11.98
N ARG A 562 -21.50 28.73 -12.45
CA ARG A 562 -20.35 29.65 -12.38
C ARG A 562 -20.46 30.81 -13.37
N GLN A 563 -21.00 30.56 -14.57
CA GLN A 563 -21.23 31.61 -15.57
C GLN A 563 -22.42 32.51 -15.21
N SER A 564 -23.39 31.99 -14.45
CA SER A 564 -24.51 32.78 -13.96
C SER A 564 -24.08 33.69 -12.81
N PRO A 565 -24.47 34.98 -12.79
CA PRO A 565 -24.28 35.87 -11.64
C PRO A 565 -25.35 35.67 -10.53
N TRP A 566 -26.35 34.83 -10.76
CA TRP A 566 -27.54 34.74 -9.90
C TRP A 566 -27.46 33.65 -8.82
N SER A 567 -27.81 34.01 -7.58
CA SER A 567 -27.96 33.06 -6.47
C SER A 567 -29.18 32.15 -6.61
N THR A 568 -30.12 32.47 -7.48
CA THR A 568 -31.35 31.69 -7.66
C THR A 568 -31.27 30.85 -8.92
N VAL A 569 -31.61 29.57 -8.80
CA VAL A 569 -31.74 28.61 -9.91
C VAL A 569 -33.20 28.19 -10.01
N VAL A 570 -33.79 28.38 -11.18
CA VAL A 570 -35.18 28.01 -11.46
C VAL A 570 -35.21 26.71 -12.26
N LEU A 571 -35.85 25.68 -11.71
CA LEU A 571 -36.04 24.39 -12.36
C LEU A 571 -37.29 24.43 -13.24
N ALA A 572 -37.12 24.63 -14.55
CA ALA A 572 -38.21 24.79 -15.51
C ALA A 572 -38.24 23.71 -16.62
N GLY A 573 -37.18 22.91 -16.71
CA GLY A 573 -37.01 21.89 -17.73
C GLY A 573 -37.60 20.54 -17.36
N ARG A 574 -37.34 19.57 -18.24
CA ARG A 574 -37.63 18.15 -18.06
C ARG A 574 -36.60 17.32 -18.81
N SER A 575 -36.50 16.02 -18.49
CA SER A 575 -35.63 15.12 -19.26
C SER A 575 -35.95 15.18 -20.75
N ARG A 576 -34.90 15.10 -21.57
CA ARG A 576 -35.03 14.93 -23.02
C ARG A 576 -35.70 13.58 -23.33
N ASP A 577 -36.33 13.50 -24.50
CA ASP A 577 -36.79 12.23 -25.04
C ASP A 577 -35.58 11.41 -25.54
N TRP A 578 -34.99 10.65 -24.62
CA TRP A 578 -33.81 9.84 -24.88
C TRP A 578 -34.05 8.73 -25.92
N SER A 579 -35.30 8.35 -26.20
CA SER A 579 -35.61 7.35 -27.23
C SER A 579 -35.21 7.83 -28.63
N ARG A 580 -35.46 9.11 -28.94
CA ARG A 580 -35.05 9.75 -30.20
C ARG A 580 -33.54 9.88 -30.30
N VAL A 581 -32.87 10.19 -29.19
CA VAL A 581 -31.41 10.30 -29.11
C VAL A 581 -30.76 8.93 -29.36
N HIS A 582 -31.28 7.87 -28.75
CA HIS A 582 -30.80 6.50 -28.96
C HIS A 582 -30.97 6.04 -30.41
N ALA A 583 -32.05 6.43 -31.09
CA ALA A 583 -32.29 6.08 -32.49
C ALA A 583 -31.24 6.67 -33.46
N ARG A 584 -30.50 7.71 -33.05
CA ARG A 584 -29.43 8.35 -33.86
C ARG A 584 -28.04 7.77 -33.63
N LEU A 585 -27.86 6.88 -32.66
CA LEU A 585 -26.57 6.22 -32.39
C LEU A 585 -25.95 5.52 -33.61
N PRO A 586 -26.70 4.76 -34.44
CA PRO A 586 -26.11 4.09 -35.59
C PRO A 586 -25.48 5.08 -36.59
N VAL A 587 -26.07 6.26 -36.75
CA VAL A 587 -25.56 7.31 -37.63
C VAL A 587 -24.23 7.86 -37.12
N LEU A 588 -24.12 8.11 -35.81
CA LEU A 588 -22.86 8.54 -35.20
C LEU A 588 -21.76 7.47 -35.31
N VAL A 589 -22.10 6.20 -35.08
CA VAL A 589 -21.14 5.09 -35.22
C VAL A 589 -20.65 4.97 -36.66
N GLN A 590 -21.56 5.05 -37.63
CA GLN A 590 -21.23 5.00 -39.06
C GLN A 590 -20.28 6.14 -39.47
N ARG A 591 -20.57 7.39 -39.06
CA ARG A 591 -19.72 8.55 -39.37
C ARG A 591 -18.35 8.45 -38.70
N TRP A 592 -18.32 7.91 -37.48
CA TRP A 592 -17.06 7.58 -36.81
C TRP A 592 -16.27 6.51 -37.58
N GLU A 593 -16.91 5.47 -38.09
CA GLU A 593 -16.22 4.46 -38.90
C GLU A 593 -15.69 5.03 -40.22
N GLN A 594 -16.36 6.04 -40.78
CA GLN A 594 -15.94 6.78 -41.98
C GLN A 594 -14.80 7.79 -41.76
N GLY A 595 -14.26 7.89 -40.54
CA GLY A 595 -13.07 8.69 -40.24
C GLY A 595 -13.36 10.08 -39.66
N GLU A 596 -14.62 10.44 -39.41
CA GLU A 596 -14.96 11.72 -38.77
C GLU A 596 -14.58 11.69 -37.28
N ARG A 597 -13.73 12.63 -36.83
CA ARG A 597 -13.18 12.67 -35.45
C ARG A 597 -13.36 14.01 -34.73
N LEU A 598 -13.89 15.01 -35.44
CA LEU A 598 -14.15 16.34 -34.88
C LEU A 598 -15.58 16.40 -34.33
N PRO A 599 -15.80 16.95 -33.12
CA PRO A 599 -17.13 17.09 -32.54
C PRO A 599 -18.10 17.86 -33.43
N GLU A 600 -17.64 18.92 -34.09
CA GLU A 600 -18.43 19.76 -35.00
C GLU A 600 -18.98 18.97 -36.19
N ALA A 601 -18.13 18.16 -36.84
CA ALA A 601 -18.56 17.30 -37.94
C ALA A 601 -19.59 16.26 -37.47
N LEU A 602 -19.40 15.71 -36.27
CA LEU A 602 -20.30 14.72 -35.69
C LEU A 602 -21.57 15.35 -35.06
N ALA A 603 -21.63 16.66 -34.84
CA ALA A 603 -22.79 17.36 -34.26
C ALA A 603 -24.00 17.39 -35.22
N ASP A 604 -23.75 17.31 -36.54
CA ASP A 604 -24.77 17.15 -37.58
C ASP A 604 -25.51 15.78 -37.52
N SER A 605 -25.19 14.92 -36.54
CA SER A 605 -25.91 13.67 -36.27
C SER A 605 -27.22 13.83 -35.50
N GLU A 606 -27.71 15.07 -35.33
CA GLU A 606 -28.88 15.43 -34.50
C GLU A 606 -28.76 15.02 -33.03
N LEU A 607 -27.54 14.70 -32.57
CA LEU A 607 -27.23 14.51 -31.17
C LEU A 607 -26.89 15.86 -30.53
N PRO A 608 -27.27 16.12 -29.27
CA PRO A 608 -26.86 17.35 -28.59
C PRO A 608 -25.34 17.50 -28.64
N GLU A 609 -24.85 18.66 -29.08
CA GLU A 609 -23.42 18.93 -29.23
C GLU A 609 -22.59 18.53 -27.97
N PRO A 610 -23.01 18.81 -26.73
CA PRO A 610 -22.23 18.40 -25.56
C PRO A 610 -22.17 16.88 -25.36
N VAL A 611 -23.18 16.13 -25.83
CA VAL A 611 -23.13 14.65 -25.85
C VAL A 611 -22.06 14.19 -26.82
N VAL A 612 -22.01 14.76 -28.03
CA VAL A 612 -21.02 14.43 -29.06
C VAL A 612 -19.60 14.71 -28.56
N VAL A 613 -19.37 15.88 -27.95
CA VAL A 613 -18.07 16.26 -27.37
C VAL A 613 -17.59 15.23 -26.34
N ARG A 614 -18.46 14.82 -25.41
CA ARG A 614 -18.12 13.82 -24.38
C ARG A 614 -17.85 12.44 -24.95
N ILE A 615 -18.58 12.03 -25.99
CA ILE A 615 -18.33 10.76 -26.70
C ILE A 615 -16.95 10.78 -27.35
N VAL A 616 -16.65 11.85 -28.10
CA VAL A 616 -15.35 12.02 -28.77
C VAL A 616 -14.20 11.98 -27.75
N ALA A 617 -14.34 12.66 -26.60
CA ALA A 617 -13.35 12.65 -25.54
C ALA A 617 -13.07 11.24 -24.98
N ARG A 618 -14.13 10.45 -24.73
CA ARG A 618 -14.01 9.05 -24.28
C ARG A 618 -13.39 8.14 -25.33
N CYS A 619 -13.69 8.36 -26.61
CA CYS A 619 -13.06 7.61 -27.69
C CYS A 619 -11.56 7.91 -27.79
N ARG A 620 -11.16 9.17 -27.64
CA ARG A 620 -9.73 9.56 -27.61
C ARG A 620 -8.97 8.95 -26.43
N ALA A 621 -9.65 8.66 -25.32
CA ALA A 621 -9.11 7.92 -24.18
C ALA A 621 -9.03 6.39 -24.40
N GLY A 622 -9.24 5.89 -25.63
CA GLY A 622 -9.10 4.47 -25.99
C GLY A 622 -10.41 3.67 -25.99
N GLY A 623 -11.57 4.32 -25.83
CA GLY A 623 -12.88 3.66 -25.86
C GLY A 623 -13.41 3.39 -27.28
N ALA A 624 -14.07 2.24 -27.49
CA ALA A 624 -14.82 2.00 -28.73
C ALA A 624 -16.06 2.91 -28.79
N VAL A 625 -16.33 3.53 -29.95
CA VAL A 625 -17.37 4.57 -30.11
C VAL A 625 -18.74 4.15 -29.60
N ALA A 626 -19.18 2.92 -29.90
CA ALA A 626 -20.47 2.41 -29.46
C ALA A 626 -20.56 2.29 -27.92
N ARG A 627 -19.48 1.82 -27.27
CA ARG A 627 -19.40 1.71 -25.81
C ARG A 627 -19.34 3.10 -25.16
N ALA A 628 -18.55 4.01 -25.70
CA ALA A 628 -18.46 5.39 -25.24
C ALA A 628 -19.82 6.09 -25.35
N ALA A 629 -20.50 5.97 -26.48
CA ALA A 629 -21.81 6.55 -26.73
C ALA A 629 -22.88 6.00 -25.79
N CYS A 630 -22.98 4.68 -25.64
CA CYS A 630 -23.90 4.06 -24.68
C CYS A 630 -23.62 4.49 -23.23
N ALA A 631 -22.36 4.65 -22.84
CA ALA A 631 -22.01 5.11 -21.50
C ALA A 631 -22.41 6.57 -21.27
N VAL A 632 -22.08 7.48 -22.20
CA VAL A 632 -22.43 8.91 -22.09
C VAL A 632 -23.94 9.11 -22.07
N LEU A 633 -24.70 8.42 -22.93
CA LEU A 633 -26.16 8.54 -22.97
C LEU A 633 -26.81 7.98 -21.70
N ARG A 634 -26.34 6.86 -21.17
CA ARG A 634 -26.86 6.30 -19.92
C ARG A 634 -26.63 7.24 -18.75
N GLU A 635 -25.44 7.82 -18.66
CA GLU A 635 -25.10 8.84 -17.67
C GLU A 635 -26.01 10.06 -17.78
N ALA A 636 -26.09 10.66 -18.97
CA ALA A 636 -26.90 11.85 -19.17
C ALA A 636 -28.39 11.60 -18.89
N SER A 637 -28.92 10.46 -19.34
CA SER A 637 -30.29 10.04 -19.05
C SER A 637 -30.51 9.79 -17.55
N ALA A 638 -29.57 9.16 -16.85
CA ALA A 638 -29.66 8.95 -15.41
C ALA A 638 -29.64 10.27 -14.63
N PHE A 639 -28.74 11.19 -14.99
CA PHE A 639 -28.66 12.50 -14.34
C PHE A 639 -29.93 13.32 -14.53
N GLN A 640 -30.45 13.38 -15.75
CA GLN A 640 -31.69 14.10 -16.02
C GLN A 640 -32.90 13.46 -15.32
N ARG A 641 -32.97 12.13 -15.26
CA ARG A 641 -34.01 11.44 -14.48
C ARG A 641 -33.91 11.73 -12.98
N TRP A 642 -32.69 11.80 -12.44
CA TRP A 642 -32.48 12.24 -11.06
C TRP A 642 -32.93 13.69 -10.89
N LEU A 643 -32.57 14.59 -11.81
CA LEU A 643 -33.05 15.98 -11.83
C LEU A 643 -34.56 16.12 -12.00
N ASP A 644 -35.27 15.13 -12.54
CA ASP A 644 -36.75 15.12 -12.57
C ASP A 644 -37.35 14.66 -11.23
N ALA A 645 -36.69 13.72 -10.53
CA ALA A 645 -37.23 13.07 -9.35
C ALA A 645 -36.80 13.72 -8.02
N ALA A 646 -35.60 14.29 -7.96
CA ALA A 646 -34.99 14.79 -6.73
C ALA A 646 -35.74 16.01 -6.17
N PRO A 647 -35.93 16.13 -4.84
CA PRO A 647 -36.47 17.32 -4.22
C PRO A 647 -35.63 18.58 -4.47
N ALA A 648 -36.25 19.76 -4.52
CA ALA A 648 -35.56 21.03 -4.72
C ALA A 648 -34.42 21.26 -3.73
N ALA A 649 -34.59 20.84 -2.47
CA ALA A 649 -33.56 20.94 -1.44
C ALA A 649 -32.32 20.07 -1.72
N GLU A 650 -32.48 18.90 -2.36
CA GLU A 650 -31.34 18.06 -2.78
C GLU A 650 -30.59 18.68 -3.96
N ILE A 651 -31.32 19.22 -4.92
CA ILE A 651 -30.73 19.94 -6.06
C ILE A 651 -30.02 21.21 -5.57
N ALA A 652 -30.57 21.92 -4.59
CA ALA A 652 -29.92 23.09 -3.97
C ALA A 652 -28.61 22.71 -3.28
N ARG A 653 -28.58 21.59 -2.55
CA ARG A 653 -27.35 21.08 -1.94
C ARG A 653 -26.30 20.75 -3.00
N LEU A 654 -26.70 20.07 -4.08
CA LEU A 654 -25.80 19.81 -5.21
C LEU A 654 -25.25 21.11 -5.80
N CYS A 655 -26.11 22.09 -6.11
CA CYS A 655 -25.69 23.36 -6.70
C CYS A 655 -24.72 24.14 -5.80
N ASN A 656 -24.99 24.20 -4.50
CA ASN A 656 -24.10 24.85 -3.53
C ASN A 656 -22.71 24.19 -3.50
N ARG A 657 -22.63 22.86 -3.56
CA ARG A 657 -21.35 22.15 -3.62
C ARG A 657 -20.63 22.38 -4.95
N LEU A 658 -21.33 22.33 -6.07
CA LEU A 658 -20.74 22.56 -7.40
C LEU A 658 -20.16 23.97 -7.59
N VAL A 659 -20.59 24.94 -6.77
CA VAL A 659 -20.03 26.30 -6.70
C VAL A 659 -18.81 26.36 -5.76
N GLN A 660 -18.73 25.49 -4.77
CA GLN A 660 -17.66 25.45 -3.76
C GLN A 660 -16.46 24.56 -4.14
N ASP A 661 -16.69 23.46 -4.86
CA ASP A 661 -15.64 22.50 -5.28
C ASP A 661 -14.90 22.95 -6.56
N GLY A 662 -15.11 24.19 -7.00
CA GLY A 662 -14.79 24.69 -8.33
C GLY A 662 -13.43 25.34 -8.50
#